data_AF-A0A936JWB4-F1
#
_entry.id   AF-A0A936JWB4-F1
#
_cell.length_a   1.000
_cell.length_b   1.000
_cell.length_c   1.000
_cell.angle_alpha   90.00
_cell.angle_beta   90.00
_cell.angle_gamma   90.00
#
_symmetry.space_group_name_H-M   'P 1'
#
loop_
_entity.id
_entity.type
_entity.pdbx_description
1 polymer ?
#
loop_
_entity_poly.entity_id
_entity_poly.type
_entity_poly.pdbx_seq_one_letter_code
_entity_poly.pdbx_strand_id
1 'polypeptide(L)'
;MKNRFSGALALLALLFMSSSLFAGSRDEQWKLVNEAADEGLPKTAIERLEPIIAGALADKAYAEAVRAIGRKISLEGLVEGNKPEEKITRLESELAKAPAAMKPVMETLLAHWYWQYFQHNRWRFQQRTQTATAPGADIQTWDLARILAEIGKHFDAALADTAVLQRTPVAAWDFLIEKGNVPDTYRPTLFDFLAREALSFYQAGELGRVSPEDAFEVDTASPIFGDAEAFLAWKPETSDTTSPKLRAIALHQALLRFHRKDTDRSAFLDADLARLDYGFNVAVGEEKAERYEAALSRFAEANAKHEIFARAIYQLANRRHSAGEPTAAHALATRGLQAFPGTYGGDLCFNLLRQIEAPSVGLATEQVWNAPWPTLDVTYRNLGHIYFRAVRVDFDDYVERARWNFGNFERERIDELLAGKPALVWESALPATSDFKQRTEKLVAPATLKPGFYVVFASASPGFGEQANQVAMASIWVSDLALVLNTRYGTDTQSGFVLRASSGEPVAGATVRVWRQDREGRFKPAAALATDADGRFEITAKERAAIILAEKDGHGVPSLRAFTTRTGEIGTRADSQTVFFTDRAIYRPGQSVYYKGVSIRYDQDAAKYSAIAGLKLTIVFNDPNGQEIARAEQVTNDYGSFDGVFTAPRDRVMGQMSIQVLGRPSSTHFNVEEYKRPKFQVTLETPKEPAKLEAPVIVTGKATAYTGAAIGGAKVAWRVERGVQMPRWCWWWQPPASKAIAHGTAVSAEDGTFKVEFTAAPDRSVPAKNEPVFTYSIHADVTDTTGETRSQDTTVSVGYAALRATFSIPEWLTTEKPVEIAVGTGTLDGQPLPAEGVFKVHALQQPAAVGRAPLQSEHRWWWSGDGEPAPDASKPESWALGDVVAEQRFTTPAEGRVVIPVSLKAGLYRVVVETKDSFGKAVTARETFEVIDPMATRYGVKVPEHFAAPQWYVEPGEQFTAYWGTGYPVGRAFVEVECNGKLLQRYWTKGERTQEAITQMPTEAMRGGFTVRTMFVRENRGYFNERIVQVPWTNKQLTVKWETFRSKLLPGQKEMWTAVITGPDAKRASAEMVAAMYDASLDQYAPHGWPSQFSVFRSEYGMGRSEFQNAREDFRHIHGWWQQEHRSTSWSYRSFPSEVVSDVWGYQNERRMMKSMAMPSGRRRGSGDIAGSVR
;
A
#
# COMPACT_ATOMS: atom_id res chain seq x y z
N MET A 1 30.12 -82.53 22.62
CA MET A 1 30.58 -83.09 23.91
C MET A 1 30.31 -82.08 25.01
N LYS A 2 29.76 -82.56 26.12
CA LYS A 2 29.48 -81.83 27.37
C LYS A 2 30.76 -81.25 28.00
N ASN A 3 30.59 -80.09 28.62
CA ASN A 3 31.28 -79.60 29.83
C ASN A 3 32.82 -79.74 29.92
N ARG A 4 33.50 -78.58 29.82
CA ARG A 4 34.44 -78.14 30.85
C ARG A 4 34.13 -76.69 31.24
N PHE A 5 33.40 -76.59 32.34
CA PHE A 5 33.03 -75.39 33.08
C PHE A 5 33.98 -75.23 34.27
N SER A 6 34.01 -74.03 34.83
CA SER A 6 34.47 -73.69 36.19
C SER A 6 35.95 -73.33 36.34
N GLY A 7 36.27 -72.06 36.06
CA GLY A 7 37.54 -71.45 36.48
C GLY A 7 37.67 -69.96 36.16
N ALA A 8 37.07 -69.48 35.07
CA ALA A 8 37.28 -68.11 34.59
C ALA A 8 36.16 -67.09 34.94
N LEU A 9 35.06 -67.53 35.57
CA LEU A 9 33.89 -66.65 35.81
C LEU A 9 33.95 -65.82 37.11
N ALA A 10 34.92 -66.08 38.00
CA ALA A 10 35.01 -65.39 39.29
C ALA A 10 35.78 -64.05 39.24
N LEU A 11 36.58 -63.80 38.19
CA LEU A 11 37.31 -62.54 38.03
C LEU A 11 36.61 -61.48 37.15
N LEU A 12 35.57 -61.86 36.39
CA LEU A 12 34.78 -60.91 35.60
C LEU A 12 33.55 -60.35 36.35
N ALA A 13 33.12 -61.00 37.43
CA ALA A 13 31.95 -60.57 38.21
C ALA A 13 32.26 -59.49 39.28
N LEU A 14 33.54 -59.23 39.56
CA LEU A 14 33.98 -58.19 40.52
C LEU A 14 34.40 -56.88 39.84
N LEU A 15 34.39 -56.80 38.51
CA LEU A 15 34.68 -55.58 37.73
C LEU A 15 33.42 -54.88 37.19
N PHE A 16 32.22 -55.43 37.43
CA PHE A 16 30.94 -54.83 37.02
C PHE A 16 30.11 -54.22 38.17
N MET A 17 30.66 -54.14 39.40
CA MET A 17 30.01 -53.48 40.55
C MET A 17 30.66 -52.16 40.97
N SER A 18 31.43 -51.52 40.10
CA SER A 18 32.07 -50.24 40.39
C SER A 18 32.15 -49.32 39.16
N SER A 19 30.99 -48.97 38.60
CA SER A 19 30.84 -47.86 37.67
C SER A 19 29.51 -47.13 37.87
N SER A 20 29.17 -46.86 39.14
CA SER A 20 28.11 -45.91 39.53
C SER A 20 28.67 -44.74 40.33
N LEU A 21 29.98 -44.49 40.26
CA LEU A 21 30.63 -43.36 40.91
C LEU A 21 31.45 -42.62 39.86
N PHE A 22 31.25 -41.31 39.81
CA PHE A 22 31.69 -40.34 38.79
C PHE A 22 30.75 -40.14 37.59
N ALA A 23 29.44 -40.03 37.82
CA ALA A 23 28.74 -38.98 37.09
C ALA A 23 29.23 -37.64 37.67
N GLY A 24 29.85 -36.79 36.85
CA GLY A 24 30.19 -35.42 37.25
C GLY A 24 28.96 -34.67 37.75
N SER A 25 29.14 -33.50 38.36
CA SER A 25 27.98 -32.69 38.78
C SER A 25 27.06 -32.40 37.57
N ARG A 26 25.76 -32.17 37.79
CA ARG A 26 24.85 -31.79 36.68
C ARG A 26 25.35 -30.56 35.92
N ASP A 27 26.05 -29.63 36.60
CA ASP A 27 26.72 -28.49 35.97
C ASP A 27 27.84 -28.92 35.00
N GLU A 28 28.65 -29.91 35.37
CA GLU A 28 29.68 -30.47 34.48
C GLU A 28 29.05 -31.18 33.26
N GLN A 29 27.91 -31.86 33.46
CA GLN A 29 27.16 -32.48 32.37
C GLN A 29 26.60 -31.43 31.39
N TRP A 30 26.02 -30.33 31.88
CA TRP A 30 25.55 -29.22 31.05
C TRP A 30 26.69 -28.54 30.27
N LYS A 31 27.87 -28.42 30.87
CA LYS A 31 29.05 -27.92 30.17
C LYS A 31 29.41 -28.80 28.98
N LEU A 32 29.40 -30.12 29.17
CA LEU A 32 29.65 -31.09 28.10
C LEU A 32 28.56 -31.07 27.01
N VAL A 33 27.29 -30.82 27.37
CA VAL A 33 26.21 -30.62 26.38
C VAL A 33 26.46 -29.37 25.54
N ASN A 34 26.81 -28.25 26.18
CA ASN A 34 27.05 -26.98 25.51
C ASN A 34 28.28 -27.02 24.60
N GLU A 35 29.37 -27.66 25.04
CA GLU A 35 30.56 -27.89 24.21
C GLU A 35 30.22 -28.72 22.96
N ALA A 36 29.49 -29.82 23.11
CA ALA A 36 29.06 -30.65 21.97
C ALA A 36 28.13 -29.89 21.01
N ALA A 37 27.24 -29.06 21.52
CA ALA A 37 26.37 -28.22 20.69
C ALA A 37 27.15 -27.13 19.94
N ASP A 38 28.13 -26.49 20.59
CA ASP A 38 28.99 -25.45 20.01
C ASP A 38 29.97 -26.01 18.96
N GLU A 39 30.36 -27.28 19.08
CA GLU A 39 31.15 -28.02 18.08
C GLU A 39 30.32 -28.56 16.90
N GLY A 40 29.00 -28.36 16.88
CA GLY A 40 28.13 -28.85 15.82
C GLY A 40 27.89 -30.36 15.86
N LEU A 41 27.94 -30.98 17.05
CA LEU A 41 27.74 -32.41 17.29
C LEU A 41 26.38 -32.68 17.98
N PRO A 42 25.24 -32.53 17.27
CA PRO A 42 23.91 -32.61 17.89
C PRO A 42 23.60 -33.99 18.48
N LYS A 43 24.08 -35.08 17.86
CA LYS A 43 23.90 -36.45 18.40
C LYS A 43 24.60 -36.63 19.74
N THR A 44 25.85 -36.18 19.85
CA THR A 44 26.64 -36.22 21.09
C THR A 44 26.00 -35.36 22.18
N ALA A 45 25.45 -34.19 21.82
CA ALA A 45 24.72 -33.34 22.76
C ALA A 45 23.41 -34.00 23.26
N ILE A 46 22.67 -34.71 22.39
CA ILE A 46 21.47 -35.48 22.76
C ILE A 46 21.82 -36.60 23.75
N GLU A 47 22.83 -37.41 23.46
CA GLU A 47 23.28 -38.50 24.34
C GLU A 47 23.67 -37.99 25.74
N ARG A 48 24.28 -36.80 25.80
CA ARG A 48 24.67 -36.14 27.05
C ARG A 48 23.50 -35.51 27.82
N LEU A 49 22.37 -35.22 27.16
CA LEU A 49 21.15 -34.70 27.79
C LEU A 49 20.33 -35.79 28.49
N GLU A 50 20.39 -37.05 28.05
CA GLU A 50 19.62 -38.15 28.65
C GLU A 50 19.89 -38.39 30.14
N PRO A 51 21.15 -38.47 30.62
CA PRO A 51 21.42 -38.62 32.06
C PRO A 51 20.99 -37.39 32.87
N ILE A 52 21.03 -36.18 32.28
CA ILE A 52 20.55 -34.94 32.91
C ILE A 52 19.03 -35.03 33.11
N ILE A 53 18.27 -35.44 32.09
CA ILE A 53 16.81 -35.59 32.17
C ILE A 53 16.45 -36.62 33.24
N ALA A 54 17.08 -37.80 33.23
CA ALA A 54 16.81 -38.85 34.20
C ALA A 54 17.14 -38.42 35.64
N GLY A 55 18.29 -37.78 35.85
CA GLY A 55 18.70 -37.24 37.15
C GLY A 55 17.77 -36.12 37.64
N ALA A 56 17.42 -35.17 36.78
CA ALA A 56 16.52 -34.08 37.12
C ALA A 56 15.10 -34.58 37.48
N LEU A 57 14.59 -35.61 36.80
CA LEU A 57 13.32 -36.24 37.15
C LEU A 57 13.37 -36.96 38.51
N ALA A 58 14.46 -37.67 38.81
CA ALA A 58 14.66 -38.36 40.09
C ALA A 58 14.76 -37.37 41.26
N ASP A 59 15.50 -36.27 41.06
CA ASP A 59 15.69 -35.20 42.03
C ASP A 59 14.49 -34.24 42.14
N LYS A 60 13.45 -34.44 41.31
CA LYS A 60 12.29 -33.52 41.16
C LYS A 60 12.70 -32.09 40.77
N ALA A 61 13.85 -31.92 40.12
CA ALA A 61 14.31 -30.67 39.55
C ALA A 61 13.59 -30.38 38.22
N TYR A 62 12.28 -30.15 38.30
CA TYR A 62 11.38 -30.11 37.14
C TYR A 62 11.72 -29.01 36.12
N ALA A 63 12.20 -27.84 36.56
CA ALA A 63 12.62 -26.78 35.66
C ALA A 63 13.80 -27.20 34.77
N GLU A 64 14.78 -27.90 35.34
CA GLU A 64 15.92 -28.44 34.61
C GLU A 64 15.50 -29.57 33.66
N ALA A 65 14.61 -30.46 34.11
CA ALA A 65 14.05 -31.51 33.26
C ALA A 65 13.34 -30.93 32.02
N VAL A 66 12.48 -29.92 32.19
CA VAL A 66 11.77 -29.28 31.08
C VAL A 66 12.74 -28.59 30.11
N ARG A 67 13.75 -27.87 30.62
CA ARG A 67 14.78 -27.23 29.76
C ARG A 67 15.56 -28.26 28.96
N ALA A 68 15.99 -29.34 29.59
CA ALA A 68 16.73 -30.42 28.94
C ALA A 68 15.89 -31.14 27.88
N ILE A 69 14.61 -31.40 28.15
CA ILE A 69 13.68 -31.99 27.17
C ILE A 69 13.49 -31.08 25.96
N GLY A 70 13.21 -29.79 26.17
CA GLY A 70 13.06 -28.82 25.08
C GLY A 70 14.32 -28.73 24.20
N ARG A 71 15.50 -28.71 24.83
CA ARG A 71 16.79 -28.70 24.13
C ARG A 71 17.03 -30.00 23.35
N LYS A 72 16.70 -31.15 23.94
CA LYS A 72 16.79 -32.46 23.27
C LYS A 72 15.92 -32.49 22.00
N ILE A 73 14.65 -32.10 22.10
CA ILE A 73 13.72 -32.08 20.95
C ILE A 73 14.22 -31.14 19.84
N SER A 74 14.74 -29.97 20.21
CA SER A 74 15.33 -29.03 19.26
C SER A 74 16.51 -29.65 18.48
N LEU A 75 17.45 -30.28 19.20
CA LEU A 75 18.63 -30.94 18.62
C LEU A 75 18.27 -32.16 17.76
N GLU A 76 17.31 -32.98 18.19
CA GLU A 76 16.82 -34.12 17.40
C GLU A 76 16.18 -33.64 16.09
N GLY A 77 15.52 -32.48 16.12
CA GLY A 77 15.01 -31.83 14.92
C GLY A 77 16.11 -31.51 13.91
N LEU A 78 17.26 -30.98 14.36
CA LEU A 78 18.40 -30.69 13.48
C LEU A 78 18.95 -31.96 12.78
N VAL A 79 18.81 -33.14 13.38
CA VAL A 79 19.30 -34.41 12.84
C VAL A 79 18.33 -35.00 11.80
N GLU A 80 17.02 -34.83 11.97
CA GLU A 80 15.98 -35.57 11.22
C GLU A 80 15.25 -34.72 10.15
N GLY A 81 15.84 -33.59 9.74
CA GLY A 81 15.29 -32.75 8.66
C GLY A 81 14.55 -31.49 9.13
N ASN A 82 14.59 -31.22 10.43
CA ASN A 82 14.22 -29.95 11.07
C ASN A 82 12.78 -29.49 10.80
N LYS A 83 11.85 -30.43 10.64
CA LYS A 83 10.44 -30.11 10.44
C LYS A 83 9.79 -29.66 11.75
N PRO A 84 9.13 -28.49 11.76
CA PRO A 84 8.52 -27.94 12.97
C PRO A 84 7.34 -28.78 13.49
N GLU A 85 6.56 -29.41 12.60
CA GLU A 85 5.46 -30.30 12.98
C GLU A 85 5.93 -31.55 13.74
N GLU A 86 7.11 -32.09 13.42
CA GLU A 86 7.67 -33.26 14.10
C GLU A 86 8.12 -32.91 15.52
N LYS A 87 8.64 -31.68 15.73
CA LYS A 87 9.00 -31.18 17.07
C LYS A 87 7.77 -31.03 17.97
N ILE A 88 6.67 -30.48 17.44
CA ILE A 88 5.39 -30.38 18.16
C ILE A 88 4.94 -31.77 18.63
N THR A 89 4.89 -32.75 17.73
CA THR A 89 4.52 -34.14 18.06
C THR A 89 5.42 -34.77 19.13
N ARG A 90 6.72 -34.48 19.13
CA ARG A 90 7.64 -34.96 20.17
C ARG A 90 7.37 -34.32 21.53
N LEU A 91 7.08 -33.02 21.58
CA LEU A 91 6.74 -32.35 22.83
C LEU A 91 5.40 -32.85 23.39
N GLU A 92 4.41 -33.14 22.53
CA GLU A 92 3.16 -33.81 22.94
C GLU A 92 3.43 -35.19 23.59
N SER A 93 4.33 -35.98 22.99
CA SER A 93 4.72 -37.29 23.53
C SER A 93 5.40 -37.20 24.89
N GLU A 94 6.30 -36.23 25.08
CA GLU A 94 6.98 -36.00 26.35
C GLU A 94 6.02 -35.43 27.42
N LEU A 95 5.10 -34.54 27.03
CA LEU A 95 4.07 -34.00 27.91
C LEU A 95 3.14 -35.11 28.46
N ALA A 96 2.81 -36.13 27.66
CA ALA A 96 2.01 -37.26 28.10
C ALA A 96 2.69 -38.09 29.23
N LYS A 97 4.02 -38.14 29.23
CA LYS A 97 4.84 -38.87 30.23
C LYS A 97 5.20 -38.01 31.44
N ALA A 98 5.00 -36.69 31.36
CA ALA A 98 5.48 -35.75 32.36
C ALA A 98 4.74 -35.87 33.71
N PRO A 99 5.46 -35.76 34.85
CA PRO A 99 4.86 -35.59 36.17
C PRO A 99 3.89 -34.38 36.21
N ALA A 100 2.86 -34.44 37.07
CA ALA A 100 1.83 -33.39 37.15
C ALA A 100 2.41 -31.98 37.38
N ALA A 101 3.49 -31.85 38.16
CA ALA A 101 4.15 -30.57 38.42
C ALA A 101 4.87 -29.96 37.20
N MET A 102 5.21 -30.76 36.19
CA MET A 102 5.85 -30.27 34.94
C MET A 102 4.82 -29.82 33.89
N LYS A 103 3.63 -30.44 33.92
CA LYS A 103 2.62 -30.27 32.87
C LYS A 103 2.26 -28.81 32.58
N PRO A 104 1.98 -27.93 33.57
CA PRO A 104 1.61 -26.54 33.29
C PRO A 104 2.60 -25.76 32.42
N VAL A 105 3.90 -25.95 32.67
CA VAL A 105 4.97 -25.27 31.93
C VAL A 105 5.15 -25.89 30.55
N MET A 106 5.08 -27.22 30.44
CA MET A 106 5.18 -27.92 29.16
C MET A 106 4.00 -27.62 28.22
N GLU A 107 2.78 -27.53 28.75
CA GLU A 107 1.57 -27.09 28.01
C GLU A 107 1.77 -25.67 27.44
N THR A 108 2.34 -24.77 28.23
CA THR A 108 2.63 -23.39 27.80
C THR A 108 3.68 -23.36 26.68
N LEU A 109 4.76 -24.14 26.80
CA LEU A 109 5.75 -24.26 25.73
C LEU A 109 5.15 -24.81 24.44
N LEU A 110 4.28 -25.82 24.56
CA LEU A 110 3.58 -26.40 23.42
C LEU A 110 2.65 -25.37 22.74
N ALA A 111 1.93 -24.56 23.52
CA ALA A 111 1.13 -23.46 23.00
C ALA A 111 1.97 -22.46 22.18
N HIS A 112 3.17 -22.09 22.67
CA HIS A 112 4.09 -21.23 21.93
C HIS A 112 4.59 -21.86 20.63
N TRP A 113 4.85 -23.17 20.60
CA TRP A 113 5.32 -23.86 19.39
C TRP A 113 4.24 -23.91 18.31
N TYR A 114 2.99 -24.20 18.69
CA TYR A 114 1.85 -24.05 17.79
C TYR A 114 1.69 -22.62 17.28
N TRP A 115 1.85 -21.63 18.16
CA TRP A 115 1.79 -20.21 17.78
C TRP A 115 2.88 -19.84 16.78
N GLN A 116 4.12 -20.29 16.98
CA GLN A 116 5.21 -20.02 16.04
C GLN A 116 5.04 -20.72 14.70
N TYR A 117 4.50 -21.95 14.70
CA TYR A 117 4.14 -22.64 13.48
C TYR A 117 3.09 -21.84 12.69
N PHE A 118 2.07 -21.31 13.38
CA PHE A 118 1.09 -20.42 12.77
C PHE A 118 1.75 -19.15 12.21
N GLN A 119 2.59 -18.44 12.99
CA GLN A 119 3.22 -17.18 12.55
C GLN A 119 4.06 -17.36 11.27
N HIS A 120 4.78 -18.48 11.12
CA HIS A 120 5.59 -18.76 9.92
C HIS A 120 4.75 -19.21 8.70
N ASN A 121 3.56 -19.78 8.93
CA ASN A 121 2.69 -20.29 7.87
C ASN A 121 1.45 -19.41 7.61
N ARG A 122 1.44 -18.15 8.08
CA ARG A 122 0.29 -17.23 7.98
C ARG A 122 -0.38 -17.20 6.60
N TRP A 123 0.41 -17.11 5.53
CA TRP A 123 -0.10 -17.03 4.15
C TRP A 123 -0.89 -18.28 3.75
N ARG A 124 -0.52 -19.47 4.26
CA ARG A 124 -1.23 -20.72 4.00
C ARG A 124 -2.57 -20.77 4.71
N PHE A 125 -2.61 -20.33 5.96
CA PHE A 125 -3.86 -20.29 6.73
C PHE A 125 -4.84 -19.25 6.20
N GLN A 126 -4.36 -18.17 5.56
CA GLN A 126 -5.21 -17.15 4.92
C GLN A 126 -5.88 -17.62 3.62
N GLN A 127 -5.28 -18.57 2.90
CA GLN A 127 -5.80 -19.06 1.62
C GLN A 127 -6.77 -20.25 1.77
N ARG A 128 -7.03 -20.72 2.99
CA ARG A 128 -7.84 -21.91 3.25
C ARG A 128 -9.26 -21.54 3.65
N THR A 129 -10.24 -22.08 2.93
CA THR A 129 -11.64 -22.08 3.31
C THR A 129 -11.89 -23.10 4.43
N GLN A 130 -12.71 -22.74 5.42
CA GLN A 130 -13.16 -23.68 6.46
C GLN A 130 -13.89 -24.84 5.79
N THR A 131 -13.49 -26.08 6.10
CA THR A 131 -14.16 -27.28 5.58
C THR A 131 -15.02 -27.90 6.69
N ALA A 132 -16.19 -28.43 6.32
CA ALA A 132 -17.12 -29.04 7.27
C ALA A 132 -16.65 -30.40 7.83
N THR A 133 -15.55 -30.94 7.31
CA THR A 133 -14.96 -32.22 7.75
C THR A 133 -13.96 -31.96 8.87
N ALA A 134 -14.08 -32.65 10.00
CA ALA A 134 -13.12 -32.52 11.09
C ALA A 134 -11.70 -32.80 10.57
N PRO A 135 -10.75 -31.83 10.66
CA PRO A 135 -9.38 -32.04 10.23
C PRO A 135 -8.75 -33.20 11.00
N GLY A 136 -7.92 -34.00 10.33
CA GLY A 136 -7.18 -35.09 10.96
C GLY A 136 -6.11 -34.57 11.95
N ALA A 137 -5.30 -35.48 12.47
CA ALA A 137 -4.19 -35.15 13.37
C ALA A 137 -3.07 -34.32 12.70
N ASP A 138 -3.08 -34.20 11.37
CA ASP A 138 -2.06 -33.47 10.61
C ASP A 138 -2.30 -31.95 10.69
N ILE A 139 -1.43 -31.24 11.42
CA ILE A 139 -1.42 -29.78 11.56
C ILE A 139 -1.31 -29.07 10.20
N GLN A 140 -0.74 -29.71 9.17
CA GLN A 140 -0.68 -29.15 7.82
C GLN A 140 -2.05 -29.07 7.16
N THR A 141 -3.07 -29.76 7.67
CA THR A 141 -4.45 -29.74 7.15
C THR A 141 -5.38 -28.78 7.89
N TRP A 142 -4.93 -28.17 8.98
CA TRP A 142 -5.79 -27.34 9.83
C TRP A 142 -6.14 -26.00 9.18
N ASP A 143 -7.33 -25.49 9.50
CA ASP A 143 -7.74 -24.13 9.18
C ASP A 143 -7.34 -23.15 10.31
N LEU A 144 -7.60 -21.85 10.07
CA LEU A 144 -7.23 -20.79 11.01
C LEU A 144 -7.96 -20.92 12.35
N ALA A 145 -9.24 -21.30 12.36
CA ALA A 145 -10.01 -21.44 13.60
C ALA A 145 -9.48 -22.59 14.46
N ARG A 146 -9.17 -23.74 13.84
CA ARG A 146 -8.68 -24.94 14.52
C ARG A 146 -7.34 -24.72 15.20
N ILE A 147 -6.36 -24.11 14.51
CA ILE A 147 -5.03 -23.90 15.11
C ILE A 147 -5.07 -22.91 16.27
N LEU A 148 -5.88 -21.85 16.17
CA LEU A 148 -6.04 -20.88 17.26
C LEU A 148 -6.77 -21.50 18.46
N ALA A 149 -7.77 -22.36 18.21
CA ALA A 149 -8.47 -23.10 19.26
C ALA A 149 -7.54 -24.10 19.98
N GLU A 150 -6.66 -24.79 19.26
CA GLU A 150 -5.71 -25.73 19.87
C GLU A 150 -4.68 -25.00 20.75
N ILE A 151 -4.16 -23.85 20.29
CA ILE A 151 -3.27 -23.00 21.13
C ILE A 151 -3.99 -22.58 22.41
N GLY A 152 -5.25 -22.12 22.29
CA GLY A 152 -6.07 -21.75 23.44
C GLY A 152 -6.29 -22.90 24.43
N LYS A 153 -6.51 -24.11 23.93
CA LYS A 153 -6.67 -25.33 24.75
C LYS A 153 -5.43 -25.63 25.59
N HIS A 154 -4.23 -25.47 25.03
CA HIS A 154 -2.99 -25.67 25.79
C HIS A 154 -2.79 -24.61 26.87
N PHE A 155 -3.12 -23.34 26.62
CA PHE A 155 -3.12 -22.32 27.67
C PHE A 155 -4.16 -22.58 28.76
N ASP A 156 -5.36 -23.08 28.41
CA ASP A 156 -6.37 -23.48 29.40
C ASP A 156 -5.86 -24.63 30.28
N ALA A 157 -5.26 -25.65 29.66
CA ALA A 157 -4.66 -26.78 30.38
C ALA A 157 -3.52 -26.34 31.30
N ALA A 158 -2.69 -25.38 30.85
CA ALA A 158 -1.60 -24.82 31.64
C ALA A 158 -2.09 -24.11 32.91
N LEU A 159 -3.29 -23.53 32.90
CA LEU A 159 -3.83 -22.73 34.01
C LEU A 159 -4.85 -23.49 34.89
N ALA A 160 -5.13 -24.76 34.57
CA ALA A 160 -6.18 -25.55 35.19
C ALA A 160 -6.02 -25.74 36.72
N ASP A 161 -4.79 -25.99 37.20
CA ASP A 161 -4.50 -26.14 38.63
C ASP A 161 -4.09 -24.82 39.29
N THR A 162 -5.01 -23.85 39.25
CA THR A 162 -4.77 -22.47 39.68
C THR A 162 -4.23 -22.38 41.12
N ALA A 163 -4.74 -23.20 42.05
CA ALA A 163 -4.36 -23.13 43.47
C ALA A 163 -2.90 -23.56 43.70
N VAL A 164 -2.41 -24.56 42.96
CA VAL A 164 -1.00 -24.98 43.04
C VAL A 164 -0.08 -23.94 42.40
N LEU A 165 -0.48 -23.40 41.24
CA LEU A 165 0.31 -22.37 40.53
C LEU A 165 0.46 -21.10 41.37
N GLN A 166 -0.59 -20.66 42.04
CA GLN A 166 -0.60 -19.49 42.94
C GLN A 166 0.24 -19.68 44.20
N ARG A 167 0.55 -20.91 44.60
CA ARG A 167 1.43 -21.21 45.75
C ARG A 167 2.87 -21.47 45.35
N THR A 168 3.13 -21.67 44.06
CA THR A 168 4.45 -22.00 43.54
C THR A 168 5.20 -20.69 43.23
N PRO A 169 6.30 -20.37 43.96
CA PRO A 169 7.09 -19.19 43.64
C PRO A 169 7.70 -19.32 42.24
N VAL A 170 7.70 -18.25 41.45
CA VAL A 170 8.30 -18.26 40.10
C VAL A 170 9.79 -18.62 40.15
N ALA A 171 10.47 -18.27 41.25
CA ALA A 171 11.87 -18.60 41.49
C ALA A 171 12.15 -20.11 41.58
N ALA A 172 11.15 -20.94 41.86
CA ALA A 172 11.30 -22.41 41.81
C ALA A 172 11.61 -22.91 40.37
N TRP A 173 11.45 -22.05 39.37
CA TRP A 173 11.68 -22.34 37.96
C TRP A 173 12.88 -21.56 37.37
N ASP A 174 13.76 -20.96 38.19
CA ASP A 174 14.93 -20.16 37.77
C ASP A 174 15.86 -20.87 36.75
N PHE A 175 15.91 -22.21 36.76
CA PHE A 175 16.75 -22.96 35.82
C PHE A 175 16.25 -22.86 34.37
N LEU A 176 14.93 -22.74 34.19
CA LEU A 176 14.28 -22.63 32.88
C LEU A 176 13.86 -21.21 32.56
N ILE A 177 13.30 -20.47 33.53
CA ILE A 177 12.72 -19.14 33.32
C ILE A 177 13.77 -18.09 33.66
N GLU A 178 14.26 -17.38 32.65
CA GLU A 178 15.33 -16.39 32.81
C GLU A 178 14.83 -15.15 33.55
N LYS A 179 15.67 -14.61 34.45
CA LYS A 179 15.36 -13.37 35.19
C LYS A 179 15.42 -12.16 34.27
N GLY A 180 14.39 -11.33 34.36
CA GLY A 180 14.43 -9.96 33.85
C GLY A 180 15.04 -8.99 34.87
N ASN A 181 14.86 -7.69 34.64
CA ASN A 181 15.31 -6.65 35.58
C ASN A 181 14.20 -6.14 36.52
N VAL A 182 12.94 -6.55 36.29
CA VAL A 182 11.82 -6.23 37.16
C VAL A 182 11.83 -7.14 38.38
N PRO A 183 11.65 -6.62 39.61
CA PRO A 183 11.56 -7.44 40.81
C PRO A 183 10.43 -8.48 40.74
N ASP A 184 10.66 -9.67 41.30
CA ASP A 184 9.65 -10.74 41.35
C ASP A 184 8.39 -10.32 42.15
N THR A 185 8.45 -9.28 42.98
CA THR A 185 7.27 -8.72 43.68
C THR A 185 6.16 -8.26 42.73
N TYR A 186 6.48 -8.01 41.45
CA TYR A 186 5.51 -7.69 40.41
C TYR A 186 4.81 -8.91 39.80
N ARG A 187 5.46 -10.09 39.83
CA ARG A 187 4.95 -11.37 39.30
C ARG A 187 5.52 -12.54 40.12
N PRO A 188 5.09 -12.71 41.39
CA PRO A 188 5.78 -13.57 42.35
C PRO A 188 5.62 -15.07 42.12
N THR A 189 4.59 -15.49 41.38
CA THR A 189 4.21 -16.90 41.28
C THR A 189 4.28 -17.44 39.86
N LEU A 190 4.30 -18.77 39.74
CA LEU A 190 4.20 -19.43 38.45
C LEU A 190 2.86 -19.13 37.76
N PHE A 191 1.79 -18.91 38.52
CA PHE A 191 0.50 -18.46 37.97
C PHE A 191 0.65 -17.13 37.21
N ASP A 192 1.35 -16.16 37.80
CA ASP A 192 1.53 -14.83 37.20
C ASP A 192 2.29 -14.90 35.88
N PHE A 193 3.31 -15.77 35.82
CA PHE A 193 4.09 -15.98 34.62
C PHE A 193 3.23 -16.63 33.51
N LEU A 194 2.62 -17.79 33.77
CA LEU A 194 1.84 -18.52 32.76
C LEU A 194 0.59 -17.75 32.30
N ALA A 195 -0.09 -17.05 33.21
CA ALA A 195 -1.24 -16.22 32.85
C ALA A 195 -0.86 -15.05 31.92
N ARG A 196 0.36 -14.51 32.08
CA ARG A 196 0.89 -13.45 31.21
C ARG A 196 1.32 -13.99 29.84
N GLU A 197 1.85 -15.20 29.76
CA GLU A 197 2.09 -15.88 28.48
C GLU A 197 0.76 -16.12 27.73
N ALA A 198 -0.28 -16.60 28.43
CA ALA A 198 -1.61 -16.76 27.85
C ALA A 198 -2.24 -15.42 27.41
N LEU A 199 -2.10 -14.35 28.22
CA LEU A 199 -2.54 -13.01 27.83
C LEU A 199 -1.84 -12.52 26.57
N SER A 200 -0.54 -12.76 26.42
CA SER A 200 0.20 -12.36 25.21
C SER A 200 -0.39 -12.97 23.93
N PHE A 201 -0.89 -14.20 24.01
CA PHE A 201 -1.63 -14.85 22.94
C PHE A 201 -3.00 -14.22 22.74
N TYR A 202 -3.86 -14.17 23.77
CA TYR A 202 -5.24 -13.67 23.63
C TYR A 202 -5.33 -12.19 23.24
N GLN A 203 -4.27 -11.42 23.45
CA GLN A 203 -4.17 -10.01 23.08
C GLN A 203 -3.57 -9.79 21.68
N ALA A 204 -3.16 -10.84 20.98
CA ALA A 204 -2.59 -10.72 19.64
C ALA A 204 -3.65 -10.36 18.59
N GLY A 205 -3.37 -9.34 17.77
CA GLY A 205 -4.33 -8.79 16.79
C GLY A 205 -4.83 -9.79 15.73
N GLU A 206 -4.12 -10.88 15.47
CA GLU A 206 -4.54 -11.92 14.51
C GLU A 206 -5.79 -12.68 14.96
N LEU A 207 -6.06 -12.72 16.26
CA LEU A 207 -7.25 -13.36 16.81
C LEU A 207 -8.55 -12.61 16.44
N GLY A 208 -8.46 -11.33 16.05
CA GLY A 208 -9.60 -10.55 15.56
C GLY A 208 -10.02 -10.87 14.12
N ARG A 209 -9.24 -11.66 13.37
CA ARG A 209 -9.51 -11.98 11.95
C ARG A 209 -10.45 -13.18 11.75
N VAL A 210 -10.63 -14.00 12.78
CA VAL A 210 -11.64 -15.05 12.85
C VAL A 210 -12.63 -14.67 13.95
N SER A 211 -13.41 -13.62 13.68
CA SER A 211 -14.41 -13.14 14.63
C SER A 211 -15.80 -13.62 14.18
N PRO A 212 -16.60 -14.24 15.06
CA PRO A 212 -17.98 -14.56 14.75
C PRO A 212 -18.86 -13.29 14.60
N GLU A 213 -20.11 -13.43 14.15
CA GLU A 213 -21.07 -12.33 13.91
C GLU A 213 -21.43 -11.61 15.21
N ASP A 214 -21.46 -12.35 16.31
CA ASP A 214 -21.69 -11.89 17.67
C ASP A 214 -20.38 -11.68 18.45
N ALA A 215 -19.25 -11.51 17.74
CA ALA A 215 -17.94 -11.37 18.33
C ALA A 215 -17.97 -10.32 19.44
N PHE A 216 -17.59 -10.76 20.63
CA PHE A 216 -17.64 -9.90 21.80
C PHE A 216 -16.81 -8.62 21.57
N GLU A 217 -17.46 -7.46 21.70
CA GLU A 217 -16.80 -6.15 21.67
C GLU A 217 -16.76 -5.55 23.07
N VAL A 218 -15.65 -4.86 23.36
CA VAL A 218 -15.48 -4.16 24.63
C VAL A 218 -15.92 -2.72 24.41
N ASP A 219 -17.12 -2.38 24.85
CA ASP A 219 -17.61 -1.00 24.76
C ASP A 219 -16.84 -0.10 25.74
N THR A 220 -16.54 1.14 25.34
CA THR A 220 -15.97 2.17 26.22
C THR A 220 -16.80 2.49 27.47
N ALA A 221 -18.12 2.26 27.44
CA ALA A 221 -19.03 2.39 28.57
C ALA A 221 -18.94 1.22 29.55
N SER A 222 -18.30 0.11 29.17
CA SER A 222 -18.10 -1.02 30.08
C SER A 222 -17.16 -0.66 31.25
N PRO A 223 -17.17 -1.44 32.35
CA PRO A 223 -16.26 -1.25 33.46
C PRO A 223 -14.75 -1.44 33.15
N ILE A 224 -14.34 -1.67 31.90
CA ILE A 224 -12.94 -1.83 31.51
C ILE A 224 -12.06 -0.64 31.95
N PHE A 225 -12.59 0.58 31.88
CA PHE A 225 -11.94 1.80 32.36
C PHE A 225 -12.47 2.25 33.74
N GLY A 226 -13.32 1.45 34.40
CA GLY A 226 -13.79 1.71 35.76
C GLY A 226 -12.68 1.52 36.81
N ASP A 227 -13.01 1.77 38.08
CA ASP A 227 -12.13 1.33 39.17
C ASP A 227 -11.99 -0.20 39.21
N ALA A 228 -10.98 -0.69 39.94
CA ALA A 228 -10.67 -2.12 39.96
C ALA A 228 -11.83 -2.96 40.51
N GLU A 229 -12.65 -2.43 41.42
CA GLU A 229 -13.76 -3.17 42.02
C GLU A 229 -14.93 -3.30 41.04
N ALA A 230 -15.26 -2.23 40.31
CA ALA A 230 -16.24 -2.26 39.22
C ALA A 230 -15.82 -3.26 38.13
N PHE A 231 -14.53 -3.27 37.75
CA PHE A 231 -14.00 -4.23 36.78
C PHE A 231 -14.04 -5.68 37.29
N LEU A 232 -13.74 -5.92 38.57
CA LEU A 232 -13.78 -7.25 39.17
C LEU A 232 -15.20 -7.81 39.29
N ALA A 233 -16.19 -6.93 39.49
CA ALA A 233 -17.62 -7.26 39.54
C ALA A 233 -18.25 -7.45 38.15
N TRP A 234 -17.62 -6.90 37.10
CA TRP A 234 -18.13 -6.98 35.74
C TRP A 234 -18.17 -8.42 35.23
N LYS A 235 -19.35 -8.83 34.75
CA LYS A 235 -19.56 -10.08 34.01
C LYS A 235 -20.03 -9.70 32.62
N PRO A 236 -19.16 -9.74 31.60
CA PRO A 236 -19.57 -9.41 30.25
C PRO A 236 -20.65 -10.40 29.77
N GLU A 237 -21.79 -9.88 29.34
CA GLU A 237 -22.86 -10.68 28.73
C GLU A 237 -22.57 -10.80 27.23
N THR A 238 -22.38 -12.02 26.73
CA THR A 238 -22.11 -12.28 25.32
C THR A 238 -22.47 -13.72 24.95
N SER A 239 -22.88 -13.93 23.71
CA SER A 239 -23.06 -15.26 23.11
C SER A 239 -21.75 -15.85 22.56
N ASP A 240 -20.73 -15.02 22.27
CA ASP A 240 -19.38 -15.45 21.89
C ASP A 240 -18.56 -15.86 23.14
N THR A 241 -18.93 -17.01 23.70
CA THR A 241 -18.27 -17.60 24.87
C THR A 241 -16.81 -18.02 24.60
N THR A 242 -16.42 -18.10 23.33
CA THR A 242 -15.06 -18.46 22.90
C THR A 242 -14.14 -17.25 22.69
N SER A 243 -14.66 -16.03 22.83
CA SER A 243 -13.95 -14.81 22.49
C SER A 243 -12.57 -14.70 23.17
N PRO A 244 -11.50 -14.48 22.40
CA PRO A 244 -10.18 -14.14 22.94
C PRO A 244 -10.21 -12.92 23.86
N LYS A 245 -11.05 -11.92 23.54
CA LYS A 245 -11.19 -10.72 24.37
C LYS A 245 -11.83 -11.04 25.72
N LEU A 246 -12.85 -11.90 25.73
CA LEU A 246 -13.50 -12.37 26.96
C LEU A 246 -12.52 -13.16 27.84
N ARG A 247 -11.73 -14.06 27.23
CA ARG A 247 -10.68 -14.82 27.92
C ARG A 247 -9.61 -13.92 28.51
N ALA A 248 -9.16 -12.89 27.78
CA ALA A 248 -8.21 -11.91 28.29
C ALA A 248 -8.78 -11.09 29.47
N ILE A 249 -10.06 -10.69 29.42
CA ILE A 249 -10.74 -10.02 30.56
C ILE A 249 -10.78 -10.95 31.76
N ALA A 250 -11.17 -12.21 31.57
CA ALA A 250 -11.24 -13.19 32.66
C ALA A 250 -9.87 -13.41 33.31
N LEU A 251 -8.78 -13.48 32.51
CA LEU A 251 -7.41 -13.60 33.02
C LEU A 251 -6.95 -12.35 33.79
N HIS A 252 -7.23 -11.15 33.27
CA HIS A 252 -6.96 -9.90 34.02
C HIS A 252 -7.72 -9.86 35.35
N GLN A 253 -8.99 -10.26 35.36
CA GLN A 253 -9.77 -10.38 36.59
C GLN A 253 -9.19 -11.44 37.54
N ALA A 254 -8.72 -12.58 37.03
CA ALA A 254 -8.12 -13.63 37.84
C ALA A 254 -6.84 -13.15 38.54
N LEU A 255 -5.94 -12.47 37.81
CA LEU A 255 -4.74 -11.84 38.37
C LEU A 255 -5.08 -10.80 39.44
N LEU A 256 -6.04 -9.91 39.18
CA LEU A 256 -6.47 -8.90 40.15
C LEU A 256 -7.13 -9.51 41.40
N ARG A 257 -7.94 -10.57 41.24
CA ARG A 257 -8.53 -11.29 42.38
C ARG A 257 -7.47 -11.95 43.24
N PHE A 258 -6.46 -12.55 42.60
CA PHE A 258 -5.36 -13.22 43.30
C PHE A 258 -4.58 -12.24 44.17
N HIS A 259 -4.13 -11.12 43.61
CA HIS A 259 -3.33 -10.13 44.34
C HIS A 259 -4.14 -9.13 45.17
N ARG A 260 -5.47 -9.30 45.26
CA ARG A 260 -6.37 -8.32 45.90
C ARG A 260 -6.00 -8.05 47.37
N LYS A 261 -5.53 -9.09 48.06
CA LYS A 261 -5.22 -9.07 49.50
C LYS A 261 -3.73 -9.08 49.82
N ASP A 262 -2.89 -8.87 48.81
CA ASP A 262 -1.44 -8.87 49.01
C ASP A 262 -1.02 -7.68 49.87
N THR A 263 -0.04 -7.92 50.75
CA THR A 263 0.54 -6.85 51.59
C THR A 263 1.37 -5.90 50.74
N ASP A 264 2.16 -6.42 49.81
CA ASP A 264 2.81 -5.66 48.75
C ASP A 264 1.84 -5.51 47.56
N ARG A 265 1.51 -4.28 47.20
CA ARG A 265 0.53 -3.98 46.16
C ARG A 265 1.13 -3.99 44.75
N SER A 266 2.45 -4.21 44.59
CA SER A 266 3.16 -4.13 43.31
C SER A 266 2.51 -5.00 42.21
N ALA A 267 2.26 -6.29 42.49
CA ALA A 267 1.65 -7.19 41.52
C ALA A 267 0.21 -6.80 41.15
N PHE A 268 -0.60 -6.38 42.13
CA PHE A 268 -1.96 -5.88 41.89
C PHE A 268 -1.96 -4.64 40.99
N LEU A 269 -1.10 -3.67 41.30
CA LEU A 269 -1.05 -2.40 40.58
C LEU A 269 -0.53 -2.55 39.15
N ASP A 270 0.42 -3.48 38.92
CA ASP A 270 0.91 -3.79 37.58
C ASP A 270 -0.10 -4.58 36.74
N ALA A 271 -0.89 -5.45 37.37
CA ALA A 271 -2.03 -6.10 36.72
C ALA A 271 -3.12 -5.08 36.34
N ASP A 272 -3.43 -4.14 37.24
CA ASP A 272 -4.46 -3.12 37.03
C ASP A 272 -4.07 -2.15 35.92
N LEU A 273 -2.83 -1.64 35.93
CA LEU A 273 -2.32 -0.78 34.86
C LEU A 273 -2.31 -1.50 33.50
N ALA A 274 -1.86 -2.76 33.46
CA ALA A 274 -1.87 -3.56 32.23
C ALA A 274 -3.30 -3.84 31.72
N ARG A 275 -4.30 -3.92 32.61
CA ARG A 275 -5.71 -3.99 32.20
C ARG A 275 -6.14 -2.71 31.48
N LEU A 276 -5.73 -1.55 31.97
CA LEU A 276 -6.11 -0.26 31.38
C LEU A 276 -5.47 -0.11 29.99
N ASP A 277 -4.19 -0.45 29.86
CA ASP A 277 -3.48 -0.51 28.57
C ASP A 277 -4.20 -1.47 27.59
N TYR A 278 -4.57 -2.66 28.06
CA TYR A 278 -5.34 -3.61 27.26
C TYR A 278 -6.70 -3.04 26.85
N GLY A 279 -7.43 -2.44 27.78
CA GLY A 279 -8.71 -1.77 27.52
C GLY A 279 -8.57 -0.69 26.44
N PHE A 280 -7.52 0.12 26.49
CA PHE A 280 -7.24 1.09 25.45
C PHE A 280 -6.91 0.45 24.10
N ASN A 281 -6.34 -0.75 24.06
CA ASN A 281 -6.10 -1.43 22.80
C ASN A 281 -7.38 -2.03 22.19
N VAL A 282 -8.30 -2.56 23.01
CA VAL A 282 -9.46 -3.32 22.50
C VAL A 282 -10.81 -2.62 22.58
N ALA A 283 -10.94 -1.55 23.38
CA ALA A 283 -12.22 -0.87 23.54
C ALA A 283 -12.60 -0.09 22.27
N VAL A 284 -13.91 -0.02 22.01
CA VAL A 284 -14.52 0.65 20.86
C VAL A 284 -15.54 1.69 21.36
N GLY A 285 -15.47 2.91 20.82
CA GLY A 285 -16.36 4.02 21.17
C GLY A 285 -15.70 5.39 20.99
N GLU A 286 -16.51 6.44 20.81
CA GLU A 286 -16.04 7.83 20.58
C GLU A 286 -15.29 8.38 21.82
N GLU A 287 -15.72 8.03 23.03
CA GLU A 287 -15.16 8.54 24.30
C GLU A 287 -13.93 7.74 24.81
N LYS A 288 -13.33 6.91 23.94
CA LYS A 288 -12.27 5.97 24.33
C LYS A 288 -11.06 6.66 24.94
N ALA A 289 -10.60 7.73 24.29
CA ALA A 289 -9.42 8.47 24.73
C ALA A 289 -9.70 9.17 26.07
N GLU A 290 -10.82 9.87 26.18
CA GLU A 290 -11.20 10.60 27.39
C GLU A 290 -11.37 9.65 28.59
N ARG A 291 -12.04 8.51 28.40
CA ARG A 291 -12.27 7.54 29.48
C ARG A 291 -11.00 6.86 29.93
N TYR A 292 -10.12 6.51 28.99
CA TYR A 292 -8.82 5.94 29.33
C TYR A 292 -7.95 6.92 30.10
N GLU A 293 -7.86 8.17 29.65
CA GLU A 293 -7.08 9.21 30.33
C GLU A 293 -7.64 9.55 31.72
N ALA A 294 -8.97 9.57 31.85
CA ALA A 294 -9.63 9.70 33.15
C ALA A 294 -9.32 8.49 34.06
N ALA A 295 -9.26 7.27 33.51
CA ALA A 295 -8.90 6.08 34.26
C ALA A 295 -7.44 6.09 34.71
N LEU A 296 -6.50 6.45 33.84
CA LEU A 296 -5.09 6.64 34.19
C LEU A 296 -4.91 7.71 35.26
N SER A 297 -5.63 8.83 35.14
CA SER A 297 -5.59 9.91 36.13
C SER A 297 -6.09 9.42 37.49
N ARG A 298 -7.25 8.76 37.55
CA ARG A 298 -7.77 8.18 38.81
C ARG A 298 -6.81 7.13 39.39
N PHE A 299 -6.27 6.25 38.54
CA PHE A 299 -5.31 5.22 38.93
C PHE A 299 -4.04 5.84 39.52
N ALA A 300 -3.50 6.88 38.88
CA ALA A 300 -2.34 7.60 39.38
C ALA A 300 -2.64 8.25 40.73
N GLU A 301 -3.71 9.05 40.84
CA GLU A 301 -4.03 9.76 42.10
C GLU A 301 -4.27 8.80 43.27
N ALA A 302 -4.94 7.65 43.03
CA ALA A 302 -5.16 6.64 44.06
C ALA A 302 -3.86 5.99 44.56
N ASN A 303 -2.79 6.04 43.76
CA ASN A 303 -1.52 5.36 44.02
C ASN A 303 -0.33 6.32 44.10
N ALA A 304 -0.56 7.59 44.48
CA ALA A 304 0.45 8.66 44.47
C ALA A 304 1.72 8.40 45.32
N LYS A 305 1.70 7.40 46.22
CA LYS A 305 2.83 7.01 47.07
C LYS A 305 3.62 5.79 46.55
N HIS A 306 3.16 5.14 45.49
CA HIS A 306 3.80 3.97 44.90
C HIS A 306 4.47 4.33 43.56
N GLU A 307 5.60 3.70 43.23
CA GLU A 307 6.39 4.04 42.02
C GLU A 307 5.63 3.85 40.70
N ILE A 308 4.59 3.01 40.70
CA ILE A 308 3.65 2.82 39.57
C ILE A 308 3.00 4.14 39.11
N PHE A 309 2.88 5.13 40.02
CA PHE A 309 2.37 6.47 39.72
C PHE A 309 3.10 7.08 38.51
N ALA A 310 4.44 7.03 38.50
CA ALA A 310 5.22 7.64 37.44
C ALA A 310 5.01 6.94 36.09
N ARG A 311 4.77 5.61 36.07
CA ARG A 311 4.42 4.87 34.85
C ARG A 311 3.06 5.29 34.29
N ALA A 312 2.04 5.44 35.14
CA ALA A 312 0.72 5.90 34.72
C ALA A 312 0.75 7.35 34.21
N ILE A 313 1.49 8.24 34.89
CA ILE A 313 1.68 9.63 34.46
C ILE A 313 2.44 9.71 33.14
N TYR A 314 3.47 8.87 32.94
CA TYR A 314 4.16 8.78 31.65
C TYR A 314 3.21 8.39 30.52
N GLN A 315 2.35 7.37 30.71
CA GLN A 315 1.38 6.96 29.69
C GLN A 315 0.43 8.10 29.33
N LEU A 316 -0.07 8.84 30.33
CA LEU A 316 -0.91 10.02 30.11
C LEU A 316 -0.15 11.14 29.36
N ALA A 317 1.10 11.41 29.76
CA ALA A 317 1.95 12.40 29.10
C ALA A 317 2.23 12.04 27.63
N ASN A 318 2.58 10.77 27.37
CA ASN A 318 2.85 10.28 26.02
C ASN A 318 1.61 10.35 25.12
N ARG A 319 0.42 10.10 25.68
CA ARG A 319 -0.86 10.28 24.97
C ARG A 319 -1.10 11.73 24.58
N ARG A 320 -0.92 12.67 25.51
CA ARG A 320 -1.04 14.11 25.25
C ARG A 320 -0.01 14.59 24.22
N HIS A 321 1.19 14.02 24.24
CA HIS A 321 2.21 14.31 23.23
C HIS A 321 1.76 13.86 21.83
N SER A 322 1.28 12.62 21.71
CA SER A 322 0.76 12.07 20.45
C SER A 322 -0.51 12.77 19.95
N ALA A 323 -1.30 13.36 20.84
CA ALA A 323 -2.47 14.18 20.50
C ALA A 323 -2.11 15.61 20.04
N GLY A 324 -0.82 15.95 19.92
CA GLY A 324 -0.38 17.28 19.51
C GLY A 324 -0.47 18.34 20.62
N GLU A 325 -0.46 17.92 21.89
CA GLU A 325 -0.50 18.77 23.08
C GLU A 325 0.81 18.67 23.91
N PRO A 326 1.99 18.99 23.34
CA PRO A 326 3.27 18.79 24.00
C PRO A 326 3.46 19.63 25.29
N THR A 327 2.82 20.81 25.43
CA THR A 327 2.83 21.57 26.68
C THR A 327 2.17 20.81 27.84
N ALA A 328 1.02 20.17 27.58
CA ALA A 328 0.33 19.36 28.59
C ALA A 328 1.14 18.10 28.92
N ALA A 329 1.72 17.46 27.90
CA ALA A 329 2.62 16.33 28.08
C ALA A 329 3.86 16.68 28.92
N HIS A 330 4.45 17.85 28.68
CA HIS A 330 5.60 18.36 29.44
C HIS A 330 5.27 18.56 30.92
N ALA A 331 4.13 19.20 31.22
CA ALA A 331 3.70 19.39 32.61
C ALA A 331 3.47 18.06 33.34
N LEU A 332 2.83 17.09 32.67
CA LEU A 332 2.60 15.75 33.24
C LEU A 332 3.90 14.97 33.45
N ALA A 333 4.78 14.92 32.44
CA ALA A 333 6.06 14.22 32.56
C ALA A 333 6.94 14.84 33.67
N THR A 334 6.92 16.17 33.82
CA THR A 334 7.58 16.86 34.94
C THR A 334 7.06 16.37 36.29
N ARG A 335 5.73 16.27 36.44
CA ARG A 335 5.09 15.75 37.65
C ARG A 335 5.49 14.31 37.96
N GLY A 336 5.52 13.43 36.96
CA GLY A 336 5.91 12.03 37.12
C GLY A 336 7.38 11.86 37.55
N LEU A 337 8.29 12.60 36.91
CA LEU A 337 9.72 12.60 37.24
C LEU A 337 9.98 13.14 38.66
N GLN A 338 9.32 14.22 39.07
CA GLN A 338 9.50 14.81 40.39
C GLN A 338 8.97 13.91 41.52
N ALA A 339 7.89 13.16 41.27
CA ALA A 339 7.31 12.27 42.27
C ALA A 339 8.17 11.05 42.56
N PHE A 340 8.75 10.42 41.53
CA PHE A 340 9.56 9.19 41.67
C PHE A 340 10.83 9.22 40.81
N PRO A 341 11.82 10.07 41.15
CA PRO A 341 13.07 10.16 40.40
C PRO A 341 13.88 8.85 40.51
N GLY A 342 14.48 8.42 39.39
CA GLY A 342 15.33 7.21 39.34
C GLY A 342 14.57 5.88 39.35
N THR A 343 13.24 5.92 39.30
CA THR A 343 12.40 4.74 39.01
C THR A 343 12.21 4.59 37.50
N TYR A 344 11.81 3.41 37.03
CA TYR A 344 11.54 3.18 35.60
C TYR A 344 10.52 4.18 35.02
N GLY A 345 9.42 4.46 35.73
CA GLY A 345 8.44 5.45 35.31
C GLY A 345 8.99 6.88 35.30
N GLY A 346 9.81 7.23 36.30
CA GLY A 346 10.48 8.53 36.36
C GLY A 346 11.46 8.74 35.20
N ASP A 347 12.23 7.72 34.84
CA ASP A 347 13.17 7.78 33.73
C ASP A 347 12.48 7.82 32.36
N LEU A 348 11.32 7.16 32.20
CA LEU A 348 10.45 7.32 31.03
C LEU A 348 9.95 8.76 30.89
N CYS A 349 9.47 9.36 31.99
CA CYS A 349 9.08 10.77 32.02
C CYS A 349 10.27 11.70 31.69
N PHE A 350 11.45 11.43 32.23
CA PHE A 350 12.67 12.17 31.92
C PHE A 350 12.98 12.14 30.41
N ASN A 351 12.98 10.96 29.80
CA ASN A 351 13.25 10.80 28.37
C ASN A 351 12.21 11.54 27.51
N LEU A 352 10.92 11.49 27.88
CA LEU A 352 9.87 12.25 27.18
C LEU A 352 10.06 13.77 27.29
N LEU A 353 10.47 14.28 28.45
CA LEU A 353 10.80 15.71 28.60
C LEU A 353 11.95 16.11 27.67
N ARG A 354 13.04 15.33 27.66
CA ARG A 354 14.18 15.56 26.78
C ARG A 354 13.77 15.51 25.31
N GLN A 355 12.84 14.62 24.93
CA GLN A 355 12.29 14.56 23.57
C GLN A 355 11.45 15.80 23.21
N ILE A 356 10.64 16.33 24.13
CA ILE A 356 9.80 17.52 23.90
C ILE A 356 10.66 18.80 23.81
N GLU A 357 11.65 18.91 24.68
CA GLU A 357 12.55 20.07 24.78
C GLU A 357 13.67 20.04 23.73
N ALA A 358 13.93 18.89 23.11
CA ALA A 358 14.95 18.74 22.10
C ALA A 358 14.72 19.69 20.91
N PRO A 359 15.71 20.51 20.54
CA PRO A 359 15.66 21.28 19.32
C PRO A 359 15.49 20.36 18.10
N SER A 360 14.81 20.86 17.07
CA SER A 360 14.78 20.23 15.76
C SER A 360 14.85 21.29 14.67
N VAL A 361 15.49 20.94 13.55
CA VAL A 361 15.51 21.76 12.34
C VAL A 361 15.51 20.87 11.11
N GLY A 362 14.67 21.20 10.15
CA GLY A 362 14.69 20.71 8.78
C GLY A 362 14.58 21.91 7.86
N LEU A 363 15.34 21.91 6.76
CA LEU A 363 15.33 23.00 5.80
C LEU A 363 15.13 22.49 4.39
N ALA A 364 14.45 23.29 3.58
CA ALA A 364 14.33 23.04 2.15
C ALA A 364 14.26 24.34 1.36
N THR A 365 14.64 24.26 0.10
CA THR A 365 14.55 25.38 -0.85
C THR A 365 14.39 24.87 -2.28
N GLU A 366 14.53 25.75 -3.26
CA GLU A 366 14.61 25.37 -4.67
C GLU A 366 16.07 25.23 -5.11
N GLN A 367 16.36 24.31 -6.01
CA GLN A 367 17.71 24.09 -6.52
C GLN A 367 18.21 25.25 -7.39
N VAL A 368 17.30 25.98 -8.06
CA VAL A 368 17.62 27.16 -8.88
C VAL A 368 16.91 28.40 -8.33
N TRP A 369 17.68 29.39 -7.90
CA TRP A 369 17.25 30.66 -7.33
C TRP A 369 17.24 31.77 -8.39
N ASN A 370 16.07 32.39 -8.58
CA ASN A 370 15.84 33.56 -9.43
C ASN A 370 14.52 34.24 -9.06
N ALA A 371 14.22 35.38 -9.68
CA ALA A 371 12.96 36.07 -9.46
C ALA A 371 11.76 35.34 -10.11
N PRO A 372 10.62 35.17 -9.40
CA PRO A 372 10.40 35.50 -7.99
C PRO A 372 11.22 34.57 -7.06
N TRP A 373 11.95 35.18 -6.12
CA TRP A 373 12.93 34.48 -5.29
C TRP A 373 12.28 33.35 -4.48
N PRO A 374 12.92 32.16 -4.41
CA PRO A 374 12.40 31.07 -3.62
C PRO A 374 12.48 31.38 -2.13
N THR A 375 11.79 30.55 -1.36
CA THR A 375 11.89 30.58 0.10
C THR A 375 12.86 29.50 0.59
N LEU A 376 13.43 29.74 1.76
CA LEU A 376 14.07 28.77 2.62
C LEU A 376 13.00 28.37 3.64
N ASP A 377 12.37 27.23 3.41
CA ASP A 377 11.37 26.64 4.31
C ASP A 377 12.10 26.04 5.50
N VAL A 378 12.01 26.68 6.67
CA VAL A 378 12.65 26.24 7.91
C VAL A 378 11.61 25.64 8.82
N THR A 379 11.61 24.32 8.94
CA THR A 379 10.76 23.57 9.85
C THR A 379 11.51 23.32 11.15
N TYR A 380 11.08 23.89 12.28
CA TYR A 380 11.85 23.87 13.52
C TYR A 380 10.98 23.79 14.78
N ARG A 381 11.64 23.45 15.89
CA ARG A 381 11.14 23.65 17.27
C ARG A 381 12.31 23.94 18.21
N ASN A 382 12.05 24.67 19.29
CA ASN A 382 13.00 25.03 20.35
C ASN A 382 14.32 25.65 19.83
N LEU A 383 14.24 26.43 18.74
CA LEU A 383 15.36 27.19 18.18
C LEU A 383 14.97 28.65 18.07
N GLY A 384 15.87 29.53 18.49
CA GLY A 384 15.67 30.98 18.40
C GLY A 384 16.18 31.57 17.10
N HIS A 385 17.25 31.03 16.50
CA HIS A 385 17.92 31.58 15.31
C HIS A 385 18.40 30.46 14.39
N ILE A 386 18.64 30.79 13.12
CA ILE A 386 19.31 29.96 12.14
C ILE A 386 20.36 30.77 11.38
N TYR A 387 21.52 30.17 11.14
CA TYR A 387 22.68 30.79 10.50
C TYR A 387 22.97 30.12 9.17
N PHE A 388 23.32 30.91 8.16
CA PHE A 388 23.60 30.43 6.81
C PHE A 388 24.94 30.93 6.29
N ARG A 389 25.60 30.09 5.47
CA ARG A 389 26.79 30.45 4.71
C ARG A 389 26.67 29.89 3.30
N ALA A 390 26.77 30.75 2.29
CA ALA A 390 26.85 30.32 0.90
C ALA A 390 28.32 30.35 0.43
N VAL A 391 28.82 29.22 -0.04
CA VAL A 391 30.19 29.05 -0.55
C VAL A 391 30.11 28.77 -2.04
N ARG A 392 30.81 29.57 -2.85
CA ARG A 392 30.83 29.39 -4.31
C ARG A 392 31.64 28.16 -4.67
N VAL A 393 31.13 27.34 -5.58
CA VAL A 393 31.77 26.13 -6.08
C VAL A 393 32.08 26.29 -7.56
N ASP A 394 33.27 25.85 -7.96
CA ASP A 394 33.62 25.71 -9.37
C ASP A 394 32.93 24.45 -9.92
N PHE A 395 32.08 24.63 -10.94
CA PHE A 395 31.29 23.53 -11.47
C PHE A 395 32.12 22.52 -12.27
N ASP A 396 33.22 22.97 -12.89
CA ASP A 396 34.11 22.07 -13.63
C ASP A 396 34.83 21.12 -12.66
N ASP A 397 35.38 21.66 -11.56
CA ASP A 397 35.96 20.87 -10.45
C ASP A 397 34.94 19.89 -9.85
N TYR A 398 33.68 20.32 -9.70
CA TYR A 398 32.61 19.46 -9.20
C TYR A 398 32.31 18.27 -10.13
N VAL A 399 32.17 18.52 -11.44
CA VAL A 399 31.88 17.47 -12.43
C VAL A 399 33.05 16.48 -12.56
N GLU A 400 34.29 16.98 -12.55
CA GLU A 400 35.49 16.15 -12.68
C GLU A 400 35.68 15.21 -11.48
N ARG A 401 35.25 15.62 -10.27
CA ARG A 401 35.30 14.79 -9.05
C ARG A 401 34.15 13.81 -8.90
N ALA A 402 32.99 14.08 -9.52
CA ALA A 402 31.76 13.33 -9.31
C ALA A 402 31.84 11.81 -9.62
N ARG A 403 32.68 11.39 -10.57
CA ARG A 403 32.75 9.99 -11.09
C ARG A 403 31.35 9.37 -11.29
N TRP A 404 31.00 8.30 -10.57
CA TRP A 404 29.69 7.64 -10.64
C TRP A 404 28.57 8.34 -9.85
N ASN A 405 28.91 9.32 -9.01
CA ASN A 405 28.07 9.91 -7.96
C ASN A 405 27.73 11.39 -8.23
N PHE A 406 27.49 11.78 -9.48
CA PHE A 406 27.03 13.15 -9.79
C PHE A 406 25.75 13.49 -9.02
N GLY A 407 25.78 14.61 -8.28
CA GLY A 407 24.71 15.00 -7.34
C GLY A 407 25.11 14.90 -5.86
N ASN A 408 26.31 14.39 -5.56
CA ASN A 408 26.85 14.24 -4.20
C ASN A 408 28.26 14.82 -4.09
N PHE A 409 28.63 15.25 -2.87
CA PHE A 409 29.99 15.64 -2.51
C PHE A 409 30.64 14.57 -1.65
N GLU A 410 31.94 14.32 -1.84
CA GLU A 410 32.77 13.52 -0.92
C GLU A 410 32.90 14.24 0.43
N ARG A 411 33.07 13.49 1.52
CA ARG A 411 33.06 14.06 2.88
C ARG A 411 34.17 15.10 3.08
N GLU A 412 35.37 14.80 2.61
CA GLU A 412 36.52 15.69 2.68
C GLU A 412 36.24 17.01 1.95
N ARG A 413 35.54 16.95 0.81
CA ARG A 413 35.17 18.13 0.04
C ARG A 413 34.12 18.97 0.78
N ILE A 414 33.18 18.35 1.49
CA ILE A 414 32.21 19.06 2.33
C ILE A 414 32.95 19.84 3.43
N ASP A 415 33.90 19.21 4.11
CA ASP A 415 34.66 19.82 5.19
C ASP A 415 35.54 20.98 4.66
N GLU A 416 36.17 20.83 3.48
CA GLU A 416 36.89 21.91 2.79
C GLU A 416 36.00 23.10 2.46
N LEU A 417 34.80 22.85 1.90
CA LEU A 417 33.85 23.90 1.54
C LEU A 417 33.33 24.64 2.78
N LEU A 418 33.04 23.90 3.86
CA LEU A 418 32.57 24.48 5.12
C LEU A 418 33.62 25.39 5.78
N ALA A 419 34.90 25.00 5.70
CA ALA A 419 36.04 25.79 6.18
C ALA A 419 36.44 26.94 5.22
N GLY A 420 35.96 26.91 3.98
CA GLY A 420 36.27 27.88 2.95
C GLY A 420 35.71 29.29 3.21
N LYS A 421 36.17 30.27 2.41
CA LYS A 421 35.67 31.65 2.50
C LYS A 421 34.24 31.74 1.93
N PRO A 422 33.23 32.12 2.73
CA PRO A 422 31.86 32.26 2.24
C PRO A 422 31.75 33.46 1.29
N ALA A 423 30.94 33.31 0.24
CA ALA A 423 30.53 34.38 -0.65
C ALA A 423 29.46 35.28 0.01
N LEU A 424 28.64 34.70 0.89
CA LEU A 424 27.64 35.42 1.68
C LEU A 424 27.41 34.69 3.02
N VAL A 425 27.20 35.46 4.08
CA VAL A 425 26.79 34.98 5.40
C VAL A 425 25.57 35.79 5.83
N TRP A 426 24.55 35.11 6.35
CA TRP A 426 23.37 35.76 6.90
C TRP A 426 22.78 34.91 8.02
N GLU A 427 21.91 35.52 8.82
CA GLU A 427 21.18 34.86 9.88
C GLU A 427 19.71 35.27 9.82
N SER A 428 18.86 34.52 10.52
CA SER A 428 17.45 34.86 10.66
C SER A 428 16.96 34.47 12.05
N ALA A 429 16.25 35.40 12.69
CA ALA A 429 15.53 35.12 13.91
C ALA A 429 14.30 34.25 13.61
N LEU A 430 14.10 33.23 14.42
CA LEU A 430 12.96 32.33 14.38
C LEU A 430 12.05 32.62 15.57
N PRO A 431 10.72 32.76 15.37
CA PRO A 431 9.78 32.92 16.46
C PRO A 431 9.89 31.85 17.55
N ALA A 432 9.71 32.23 18.81
CA ALA A 432 9.75 31.26 19.90
C ALA A 432 8.60 30.23 19.80
N THR A 433 8.94 28.97 20.03
CA THR A 433 8.02 27.82 20.09
C THR A 433 7.81 27.42 21.55
N SER A 434 7.28 28.35 22.36
CA SER A 434 7.01 28.12 23.80
C SER A 434 5.96 27.04 24.06
N ASP A 435 5.19 26.68 23.04
CA ASP A 435 4.24 25.58 23.04
C ASP A 435 4.87 24.25 22.62
N PHE A 436 6.18 24.19 22.37
CA PHE A 436 6.93 23.03 21.88
C PHE A 436 6.42 22.44 20.54
N LYS A 437 5.56 23.18 19.82
CA LYS A 437 5.04 22.73 18.53
C LYS A 437 6.02 23.05 17.42
N GLN A 438 6.17 22.12 16.50
CA GLN A 438 6.94 22.34 15.29
C GLN A 438 6.22 23.35 14.39
N ARG A 439 6.98 24.28 13.81
CA ARG A 439 6.47 25.30 12.88
C ARG A 439 7.36 25.38 11.65
N THR A 440 6.79 25.80 10.53
CA THR A 440 7.54 26.08 9.30
C THR A 440 7.49 27.57 9.02
N GLU A 441 8.66 28.20 9.00
CA GLU A 441 8.85 29.61 8.64
C GLU A 441 9.43 29.70 7.24
N LYS A 442 8.83 30.55 6.40
CA LYS A 442 9.25 30.74 5.00
C LYS A 442 10.16 31.95 4.91
N LEU A 443 11.47 31.73 5.04
CA LEU A 443 12.46 32.81 4.96
C LEU A 443 12.76 33.14 3.49
N VAL A 444 13.00 34.41 3.15
CA VAL A 444 13.32 34.80 1.76
C VAL A 444 14.78 34.47 1.46
N ALA A 445 15.05 33.80 0.33
CA ALA A 445 16.42 33.58 -0.12
C ALA A 445 17.12 34.92 -0.49
N PRO A 446 18.41 35.09 -0.16
CA PRO A 446 19.09 36.38 -0.32
C PRO A 446 19.30 36.77 -1.79
N ALA A 447 18.60 37.82 -2.23
CA ALA A 447 18.66 38.32 -3.60
C ALA A 447 20.00 38.97 -4.00
N THR A 448 20.90 39.18 -3.05
CA THR A 448 22.22 39.82 -3.25
C THR A 448 23.30 38.86 -3.74
N LEU A 449 23.02 37.55 -3.77
CA LEU A 449 23.99 36.55 -4.22
C LEU A 449 24.18 36.65 -5.74
N LYS A 450 25.43 36.72 -6.19
CA LYS A 450 25.75 36.83 -7.64
C LYS A 450 25.45 35.51 -8.37
N PRO A 451 25.18 35.52 -9.68
CA PRO A 451 25.00 34.30 -10.45
C PRO A 451 26.15 33.30 -10.30
N GLY A 452 25.82 32.01 -10.19
CA GLY A 452 26.80 30.92 -10.01
C GLY A 452 26.28 29.70 -9.25
N PHE A 453 27.15 28.71 -9.09
CA PHE A 453 26.89 27.49 -8.30
C PHE A 453 27.41 27.64 -6.87
N TYR A 454 26.58 27.28 -5.89
CA TYR A 454 26.89 27.42 -4.47
C TYR A 454 26.49 26.18 -3.68
N VAL A 455 27.24 25.92 -2.61
CA VAL A 455 26.76 25.11 -1.49
C VAL A 455 26.34 26.05 -0.37
N VAL A 456 25.09 25.94 0.08
CA VAL A 456 24.55 26.69 1.21
C VAL A 456 24.54 25.79 2.42
N PHE A 457 25.32 26.16 3.44
CA PHE A 457 25.30 25.54 4.75
C PHE A 457 24.30 26.27 5.64
N ALA A 458 23.56 25.51 6.45
CA ALA A 458 22.69 26.00 7.50
C ALA A 458 23.09 25.39 8.84
N SER A 459 23.02 26.17 9.92
CA SER A 459 23.45 25.76 11.26
C SER A 459 22.62 26.47 12.33
N ALA A 460 22.31 25.77 13.43
CA ALA A 460 21.66 26.39 14.60
C ALA A 460 22.64 27.23 15.46
N SER A 461 23.95 27.14 15.20
CA SER A 461 25.00 27.90 15.87
C SER A 461 25.86 28.70 14.86
N PRO A 462 26.29 29.93 15.19
CA PRO A 462 27.08 30.77 14.29
C PRO A 462 28.46 30.18 13.94
N GLY A 463 28.95 29.23 14.76
CA GLY A 463 30.24 28.58 14.59
C GLY A 463 30.25 27.39 13.61
N PHE A 464 29.08 26.85 13.22
CA PHE A 464 28.97 25.67 12.36
C PHE A 464 29.74 24.43 12.88
N GLY A 465 29.88 24.32 14.21
CA GLY A 465 30.52 23.17 14.86
C GLY A 465 29.59 21.97 15.02
N GLU A 466 30.14 20.82 15.41
CA GLU A 466 29.38 19.57 15.65
C GLU A 466 28.70 19.49 17.03
N GLN A 467 29.25 20.16 18.03
CA GLN A 467 28.81 19.99 19.42
C GLN A 467 27.49 20.72 19.66
N ALA A 468 26.47 19.98 20.12
CA ALA A 468 25.14 20.49 20.46
C ALA A 468 24.50 21.32 19.33
N ASN A 469 24.77 20.94 18.09
CA ASN A 469 24.37 21.66 16.89
C ASN A 469 24.09 20.67 15.77
N GLN A 470 23.34 21.10 14.76
CA GLN A 470 23.22 20.39 13.50
C GLN A 470 23.62 21.32 12.38
N VAL A 471 24.49 20.83 11.50
CA VAL A 471 24.83 21.50 10.26
C VAL A 471 24.25 20.69 9.11
N ALA A 472 23.61 21.39 8.20
CA ALA A 472 23.03 20.81 7.00
C ALA A 472 23.48 21.61 5.77
N MET A 473 23.43 21.00 4.59
CA MET A 473 23.82 21.65 3.34
C MET A 473 22.85 21.38 2.20
N ALA A 474 22.76 22.32 1.27
CA ALA A 474 22.05 22.18 0.00
C ALA A 474 22.89 22.75 -1.14
N SER A 475 22.80 22.16 -2.33
CA SER A 475 23.48 22.65 -3.53
C SER A 475 22.52 23.47 -4.37
N ILE A 476 22.83 24.74 -4.64
CA ILE A 476 21.94 25.66 -5.34
C ILE A 476 22.65 26.41 -6.47
N TRP A 477 21.86 26.86 -7.44
CA TRP A 477 22.27 27.74 -8.52
C TRP A 477 21.57 29.08 -8.40
N VAL A 478 22.30 30.18 -8.57
CA VAL A 478 21.69 31.49 -8.80
C VAL A 478 21.76 31.79 -10.29
N SER A 479 20.61 31.82 -10.97
CA SER A 479 20.58 31.91 -12.44
C SER A 479 19.23 32.38 -12.98
N ASP A 480 19.25 33.35 -13.91
CA ASP A 480 18.06 33.81 -14.62
C ASP A 480 17.67 32.89 -15.79
N LEU A 481 18.44 31.82 -16.01
CA LEU A 481 18.18 30.81 -17.02
C LEU A 481 17.34 29.67 -16.46
N ALA A 482 16.47 29.12 -17.29
CA ALA A 482 15.79 27.86 -17.09
C ALA A 482 16.21 26.87 -18.17
N LEU A 483 16.28 25.61 -17.80
CA LEU A 483 16.63 24.52 -18.70
C LEU A 483 15.49 23.49 -18.72
N VAL A 484 15.09 23.12 -19.92
CA VAL A 484 14.15 22.02 -20.17
C VAL A 484 14.88 20.95 -20.97
N LEU A 485 14.79 19.70 -20.53
CA LEU A 485 15.32 18.55 -21.25
C LEU A 485 14.18 17.73 -21.85
N ASN A 486 14.27 17.46 -23.15
CA ASN A 486 13.31 16.66 -23.90
C ASN A 486 13.98 15.37 -24.38
N THR A 487 13.58 14.27 -23.76
CA THR A 487 14.03 12.92 -24.11
C THR A 487 13.04 12.33 -25.09
N ARG A 488 13.53 11.85 -26.24
CA ARG A 488 12.70 11.14 -27.22
C ARG A 488 13.06 9.66 -27.21
N TYR A 489 12.06 8.80 -27.05
CA TYR A 489 12.23 7.36 -27.17
C TYR A 489 12.53 6.99 -28.62
N GLY A 490 13.44 6.03 -28.82
CA GLY A 490 13.84 5.56 -30.14
C GLY A 490 14.89 6.42 -30.85
N THR A 491 15.37 7.52 -30.25
CA THR A 491 16.46 8.33 -30.80
C THR A 491 17.71 8.26 -29.92
N ASP A 492 18.88 8.41 -30.55
CA ASP A 492 20.17 8.58 -29.85
C ASP A 492 20.38 10.03 -29.36
N THR A 493 19.36 10.89 -29.49
CA THR A 493 19.45 12.33 -29.28
C THR A 493 18.68 12.79 -28.04
N GLN A 494 19.29 13.72 -27.31
CA GLN A 494 18.65 14.51 -26.27
C GLN A 494 18.50 15.93 -26.82
N SER A 495 17.29 16.48 -26.77
CA SER A 495 17.06 17.89 -27.09
C SER A 495 16.70 18.66 -25.82
N GLY A 496 16.73 19.99 -25.90
CA GLY A 496 16.32 20.82 -24.78
C GLY A 496 16.19 22.29 -25.16
N PHE A 497 15.74 23.09 -24.21
CA PHE A 497 15.55 24.53 -24.34
C PHE A 497 16.26 25.28 -23.23
N VAL A 498 16.91 26.38 -23.59
CA VAL A 498 17.43 27.38 -22.65
C VAL A 498 16.53 28.61 -22.75
N LEU A 499 15.87 28.94 -21.65
CA LEU A 499 14.86 29.99 -21.57
C LEU A 499 15.20 30.98 -20.46
N ARG A 500 14.59 32.17 -20.47
CA ARG A 500 14.54 33.06 -19.30
C ARG A 500 13.60 32.45 -18.26
N ALA A 501 14.09 32.20 -17.04
CA ALA A 501 13.32 31.51 -16.01
C ALA A 501 12.05 32.29 -15.58
N SER A 502 12.14 33.62 -15.52
CA SER A 502 11.01 34.46 -15.10
C SER A 502 9.90 34.53 -16.15
N SER A 503 10.25 34.63 -17.44
CA SER A 503 9.30 34.93 -18.52
C SER A 503 8.95 33.76 -19.44
N GLY A 504 9.85 32.79 -19.58
CA GLY A 504 9.77 31.71 -20.57
C GLY A 504 10.35 32.05 -21.95
N GLU A 505 10.90 33.25 -22.14
CA GLU A 505 11.42 33.67 -23.45
C GLU A 505 12.66 32.86 -23.86
N PRO A 506 12.76 32.42 -25.12
CA PRO A 506 13.90 31.64 -25.60
C PRO A 506 15.20 32.45 -25.61
N VAL A 507 16.30 31.81 -25.19
CA VAL A 507 17.63 32.42 -25.15
C VAL A 507 18.47 31.91 -26.30
N ALA A 508 18.61 32.72 -27.35
CA ALA A 508 19.42 32.38 -28.52
C ALA A 508 20.92 32.54 -28.27
N GLY A 509 21.73 31.64 -28.86
CA GLY A 509 23.18 31.65 -28.74
C GLY A 509 23.68 31.50 -27.30
N ALA A 510 22.96 30.77 -26.45
CA ALA A 510 23.47 30.28 -25.17
C ALA A 510 24.42 29.11 -25.42
N THR A 511 25.54 29.07 -24.70
CA THR A 511 26.53 28.00 -24.82
C THR A 511 26.09 26.82 -23.97
N VAL A 512 25.92 25.65 -24.57
CA VAL A 512 25.63 24.40 -23.87
C VAL A 512 26.90 23.55 -23.86
N ARG A 513 27.55 23.50 -22.70
CA ARG A 513 28.70 22.63 -22.43
C ARG A 513 28.21 21.24 -22.04
N VAL A 514 28.92 20.22 -22.51
CA VAL A 514 28.52 18.82 -22.31
C VAL A 514 29.70 18.04 -21.75
N TRP A 515 29.46 17.19 -20.75
CA TRP A 515 30.40 16.18 -20.29
C TRP A 515 29.83 14.79 -20.51
N ARG A 516 30.69 13.83 -20.87
CA ARG A 516 30.31 12.43 -21.07
C ARG A 516 31.11 11.52 -20.15
N GLN A 517 30.43 10.55 -19.57
CA GLN A 517 31.04 9.55 -18.73
C GLN A 517 31.87 8.57 -19.57
N ASP A 518 33.12 8.30 -19.14
CA ASP A 518 33.95 7.24 -19.69
C ASP A 518 33.67 5.88 -19.00
N ARG A 519 34.37 4.82 -19.44
CA ARG A 519 34.17 3.46 -18.88
C ARG A 519 34.65 3.34 -17.43
N GLU A 520 35.53 4.24 -17.00
CA GLU A 520 36.02 4.32 -15.63
C GLU A 520 35.09 5.16 -14.74
N GLY A 521 33.98 5.66 -15.29
CA GLY A 521 32.99 6.46 -14.60
C GLY A 521 33.30 7.95 -14.54
N ARG A 522 34.37 8.45 -15.18
CA ARG A 522 34.78 9.86 -15.12
C ARG A 522 34.09 10.69 -16.19
N PHE A 523 33.67 11.89 -15.86
CA PHE A 523 33.09 12.83 -16.81
C PHE A 523 34.19 13.61 -17.55
N LYS A 524 34.19 13.55 -18.88
CA LYS A 524 35.11 14.29 -19.74
C LYS A 524 34.36 15.30 -20.61
N PRO A 525 34.92 16.51 -20.82
CA PRO A 525 34.27 17.51 -21.66
C PRO A 525 34.13 17.00 -23.11
N ALA A 526 33.00 17.30 -23.72
CA ALA A 526 32.68 17.08 -25.12
C ALA A 526 32.49 18.42 -25.83
N ALA A 527 32.26 18.39 -27.14
CA ALA A 527 32.03 19.60 -27.92
C ALA A 527 30.84 20.40 -27.37
N ALA A 528 31.07 21.66 -27.06
CA ALA A 528 30.01 22.61 -26.74
C ALA A 528 29.26 23.02 -28.01
N LEU A 529 28.02 23.48 -27.82
CA LEU A 529 27.14 23.92 -28.89
C LEU A 529 26.43 25.21 -28.47
N ALA A 530 25.78 25.87 -29.43
CA ALA A 530 24.99 27.06 -29.20
C ALA A 530 23.50 26.75 -29.41
N THR A 531 22.63 27.39 -28.64
CA THR A 531 21.19 27.34 -28.89
C THR A 531 20.81 28.11 -30.16
N ASP A 532 19.79 27.63 -30.85
CA ASP A 532 19.21 28.29 -32.02
C ASP A 532 18.33 29.50 -31.63
N ALA A 533 17.65 30.10 -32.61
CA ALA A 533 16.77 31.26 -32.41
C ALA A 533 15.56 30.96 -31.49
N ASP A 534 15.16 29.69 -31.39
CA ASP A 534 14.08 29.23 -30.52
C ASP A 534 14.60 28.84 -29.13
N GLY A 535 15.88 29.10 -28.83
CA GLY A 535 16.54 28.72 -27.58
C GLY A 535 16.75 27.20 -27.47
N ARG A 536 16.55 26.46 -28.56
CA ARG A 536 16.63 24.99 -28.58
C ARG A 536 18.06 24.53 -28.85
N PHE A 537 18.38 23.36 -28.32
CA PHE A 537 19.60 22.63 -28.66
C PHE A 537 19.36 21.13 -28.80
N GLU A 538 20.33 20.42 -29.37
CA GLU A 538 20.29 18.97 -29.54
C GLU A 538 21.69 18.36 -29.43
N ILE A 539 21.80 17.23 -28.72
CA ILE A 539 23.03 16.47 -28.52
C ILE A 539 22.78 14.98 -28.72
N THR A 540 23.81 14.22 -29.10
CA THR A 540 23.76 12.76 -29.08
C THR A 540 24.16 12.22 -27.70
N ALA A 541 23.32 11.47 -27.00
CA ALA A 541 23.58 10.98 -25.63
C ALA A 541 23.50 9.44 -25.48
N LYS A 542 23.89 8.72 -26.55
CA LYS A 542 23.85 7.26 -26.65
C LYS A 542 24.72 6.56 -25.61
N GLU A 543 24.12 5.63 -24.87
CA GLU A 543 24.76 4.58 -24.02
C GLU A 543 25.71 5.05 -22.90
N ARG A 544 26.00 6.36 -22.80
CA ARG A 544 26.89 6.93 -21.79
C ARG A 544 26.21 8.09 -21.09
N ALA A 545 26.39 8.18 -19.77
CA ALA A 545 25.80 9.25 -18.99
C ALA A 545 26.38 10.61 -19.44
N ALA A 546 25.50 11.59 -19.62
CA ALA A 546 25.85 12.95 -20.00
C ALA A 546 25.36 13.94 -18.94
N ILE A 547 26.13 15.01 -18.76
CA ILE A 547 25.78 16.18 -17.96
C ILE A 547 25.88 17.38 -18.89
N ILE A 548 24.98 18.35 -18.72
CA ILE A 548 25.07 19.61 -19.45
C ILE A 548 25.05 20.80 -18.51
N LEU A 549 25.68 21.89 -18.96
CA LEU A 549 25.59 23.23 -18.36
C LEU A 549 25.26 24.22 -19.48
N ALA A 550 24.12 24.90 -19.37
CA ALA A 550 23.73 25.98 -20.28
C ALA A 550 24.14 27.33 -19.69
N GLU A 551 24.83 28.16 -20.49
CA GLU A 551 25.43 29.41 -20.04
C GLU A 551 25.11 30.57 -20.99
N LYS A 552 24.81 31.73 -20.40
CA LYS A 552 24.64 33.01 -21.11
C LYS A 552 24.84 34.17 -20.15
N ASP A 553 25.59 35.19 -20.57
CA ASP A 553 25.77 36.45 -19.83
C ASP A 553 26.17 36.28 -18.35
N GLY A 554 27.00 35.26 -18.04
CA GLY A 554 27.46 34.95 -16.68
C GLY A 554 26.48 34.13 -15.82
N HIS A 555 25.31 33.79 -16.35
CA HIS A 555 24.38 32.85 -15.72
C HIS A 555 24.59 31.44 -16.26
N GLY A 556 24.48 30.44 -15.39
CA GLY A 556 24.60 29.02 -15.72
C GLY A 556 23.45 28.21 -15.12
N VAL A 557 22.98 27.17 -15.80
CA VAL A 557 21.99 26.22 -15.28
C VAL A 557 22.31 24.80 -15.77
N PRO A 558 22.47 23.80 -14.88
CA PRO A 558 22.85 22.46 -15.28
C PRO A 558 21.65 21.52 -15.41
N SER A 559 21.87 20.36 -16.02
CA SER A 559 21.02 19.20 -15.78
C SER A 559 21.10 18.77 -14.31
N LEU A 560 19.97 18.53 -13.66
CA LEU A 560 19.91 18.17 -12.23
C LEU A 560 20.59 16.83 -11.93
N ARG A 561 20.58 15.93 -12.91
CA ARG A 561 21.18 14.60 -12.83
C ARG A 561 21.91 14.29 -14.13
N ALA A 562 22.84 13.35 -14.04
CA ALA A 562 23.40 12.74 -15.24
C ALA A 562 22.30 11.89 -15.91
N PHE A 563 22.17 11.99 -17.23
CA PHE A 563 21.15 11.29 -18.01
C PHE A 563 21.76 10.45 -19.12
N THR A 564 21.06 9.39 -19.52
CA THR A 564 21.44 8.53 -20.64
C THR A 564 20.26 8.40 -21.59
N THR A 565 20.48 8.45 -22.90
CA THR A 565 19.48 7.95 -23.84
C THR A 565 19.78 6.48 -24.14
N ARG A 566 18.76 5.64 -24.05
CA ARG A 566 18.80 4.25 -24.51
C ARG A 566 17.90 4.14 -25.72
N THR A 567 18.48 3.75 -26.86
CA THR A 567 17.70 3.32 -28.01
C THR A 567 17.17 1.92 -27.74
N GLY A 568 15.86 1.80 -27.55
CA GLY A 568 15.16 0.62 -28.04
C GLY A 568 14.84 0.87 -29.52
N GLU A 569 15.05 -0.11 -30.40
CA GLU A 569 14.38 -0.06 -31.70
C GLU A 569 12.87 -0.04 -31.41
N ILE A 570 12.18 1.02 -31.81
CA ILE A 570 10.73 0.94 -31.92
C ILE A 570 10.47 0.09 -33.15
N GLY A 571 10.34 -1.22 -32.94
CA GLY A 571 10.24 -2.20 -34.01
C GLY A 571 8.87 -2.15 -34.69
N THR A 572 8.62 -1.14 -35.53
CA THR A 572 7.53 -1.17 -36.49
C THR A 572 8.04 -1.79 -37.79
N ARG A 573 8.28 -3.09 -37.77
CA ARG A 573 8.61 -3.83 -38.99
C ARG A 573 7.33 -4.34 -39.63
N ALA A 574 7.33 -4.48 -40.96
CA ALA A 574 6.32 -5.27 -41.64
C ALA A 574 6.34 -6.67 -41.01
N ASP A 575 5.26 -7.01 -40.33
CA ASP A 575 5.14 -8.27 -39.60
C ASP A 575 3.80 -8.92 -39.96
N SER A 576 3.57 -10.08 -39.40
CA SER A 576 2.36 -10.84 -39.61
C SER A 576 1.94 -11.53 -38.34
N GLN A 577 0.67 -11.35 -38.01
CA GLN A 577 0.04 -11.93 -36.83
C GLN A 577 -1.11 -12.82 -37.26
N THR A 578 -1.27 -13.92 -36.55
CA THR A 578 -2.49 -14.72 -36.62
C THR A 578 -3.36 -14.40 -35.41
N VAL A 579 -4.56 -13.88 -35.66
CA VAL A 579 -5.59 -13.68 -34.64
C VAL A 579 -6.40 -14.96 -34.54
N PHE A 580 -6.47 -15.54 -33.35
CA PHE A 580 -7.23 -16.76 -33.09
C PHE A 580 -8.58 -16.47 -32.43
N PHE A 581 -9.57 -17.28 -32.80
CA PHE A 581 -10.91 -17.31 -32.23
C PHE A 581 -11.19 -18.75 -31.80
N THR A 582 -11.41 -18.97 -30.51
CA THR A 582 -11.89 -20.26 -29.99
C THR A 582 -13.41 -20.22 -29.82
N ASP A 583 -14.06 -21.38 -29.81
CA ASP A 583 -15.51 -21.48 -29.57
C ASP A 583 -15.89 -21.21 -28.10
N ARG A 584 -14.95 -21.38 -27.16
CA ARG A 584 -15.12 -21.15 -25.72
C ARG A 584 -13.75 -20.92 -25.05
N ALA A 585 -13.77 -20.48 -23.79
CA ALA A 585 -12.57 -20.25 -22.99
C ALA A 585 -12.15 -21.44 -22.11
N ILE A 586 -13.01 -22.46 -21.93
CA ILE A 586 -12.75 -23.60 -21.04
C ILE A 586 -13.27 -24.94 -21.61
N TYR A 587 -12.45 -25.99 -21.52
CA TYR A 587 -12.72 -27.33 -22.05
C TYR A 587 -12.47 -28.41 -21.01
N ARG A 588 -13.12 -29.57 -21.18
CA ARG A 588 -12.81 -30.78 -20.41
C ARG A 588 -11.83 -31.67 -21.16
N PRO A 589 -11.05 -32.50 -20.45
CA PRO A 589 -10.21 -33.53 -21.05
C PRO A 589 -10.97 -34.39 -22.08
N GLY A 590 -10.42 -34.51 -23.29
CA GLY A 590 -11.00 -35.22 -24.43
C GLY A 590 -12.05 -34.45 -25.24
N GLN A 591 -12.38 -33.19 -24.90
CA GLN A 591 -13.25 -32.37 -25.75
C GLN A 591 -12.51 -31.81 -26.97
N SER A 592 -13.27 -31.59 -28.05
CA SER A 592 -12.79 -30.85 -29.22
C SER A 592 -12.66 -29.36 -28.90
N VAL A 593 -11.46 -28.84 -29.11
CA VAL A 593 -11.12 -27.42 -29.11
C VAL A 593 -11.21 -26.92 -30.55
N TYR A 594 -12.28 -26.19 -30.87
CA TYR A 594 -12.44 -25.59 -32.19
C TYR A 594 -11.75 -24.23 -32.20
N TYR A 595 -10.92 -24.00 -33.21
CA TYR A 595 -10.25 -22.72 -33.39
C TYR A 595 -10.34 -22.27 -34.85
N LYS A 596 -10.46 -20.95 -35.03
CA LYS A 596 -10.30 -20.27 -36.31
C LYS A 596 -9.15 -19.28 -36.19
N GLY A 597 -8.24 -19.27 -37.15
CA GLY A 597 -7.17 -18.29 -37.24
C GLY A 597 -7.36 -17.37 -38.44
N VAL A 598 -7.02 -16.09 -38.31
CA VAL A 598 -6.94 -15.14 -39.42
C VAL A 598 -5.53 -14.57 -39.45
N SER A 599 -4.78 -14.88 -40.51
CA SER A 599 -3.41 -14.42 -40.69
C SER A 599 -3.37 -13.12 -41.47
N ILE A 600 -2.84 -12.10 -40.82
CA ILE A 600 -2.82 -10.72 -41.31
C ILE A 600 -1.36 -10.31 -41.43
N ARG A 601 -0.99 -9.74 -42.58
CA ARG A 601 0.24 -8.97 -42.73
C ARG A 601 -0.07 -7.51 -42.51
N TYR A 602 0.75 -6.85 -41.72
CA TYR A 602 0.60 -5.43 -41.45
C TYR A 602 1.97 -4.74 -41.51
N ASP A 603 1.94 -3.52 -42.02
CA ASP A 603 3.05 -2.58 -42.01
C ASP A 603 2.46 -1.25 -41.52
N GLN A 604 2.68 -0.96 -40.24
CA GLN A 604 2.11 0.20 -39.57
C GLN A 604 2.69 1.51 -40.10
N ASP A 605 3.95 1.49 -40.56
CA ASP A 605 4.64 2.66 -41.12
C ASP A 605 4.17 2.98 -42.53
N ALA A 606 3.99 1.94 -43.36
CA ALA A 606 3.43 2.10 -44.70
C ALA A 606 1.89 2.20 -44.72
N ALA A 607 1.24 2.05 -43.55
CA ALA A 607 -0.21 1.93 -43.41
C ALA A 607 -0.83 0.86 -44.33
N LYS A 608 -0.14 -0.28 -44.50
CA LYS A 608 -0.58 -1.39 -45.35
C LYS A 608 -1.05 -2.55 -44.49
N TYR A 609 -2.28 -2.99 -44.69
CA TYR A 609 -2.90 -4.09 -43.98
C TYR A 609 -3.57 -5.03 -44.98
N SER A 610 -3.24 -6.32 -44.92
CA SER A 610 -3.77 -7.31 -45.85
C SER A 610 -3.86 -8.69 -45.21
N ALA A 611 -4.94 -9.43 -45.48
CA ALA A 611 -5.00 -10.85 -45.17
C ALA A 611 -4.00 -11.64 -46.05
N ILE A 612 -3.46 -12.74 -45.52
CA ILE A 612 -2.44 -13.55 -46.23
C ILE A 612 -3.07 -14.83 -46.75
N ALA A 613 -3.37 -14.91 -48.05
CA ALA A 613 -3.92 -16.12 -48.70
C ALA A 613 -2.83 -17.17 -49.02
N GLY A 614 -3.19 -18.46 -49.01
CA GLY A 614 -2.30 -19.56 -49.38
C GLY A 614 -1.09 -19.80 -48.46
N LEU A 615 -1.10 -19.22 -47.25
CA LEU A 615 -0.03 -19.33 -46.27
C LEU A 615 -0.08 -20.69 -45.59
N LYS A 616 0.99 -21.47 -45.73
CA LYS A 616 1.19 -22.72 -44.99
C LYS A 616 1.64 -22.42 -43.56
N LEU A 617 0.93 -22.98 -42.59
CA LEU A 617 1.15 -22.76 -41.15
C LEU A 617 1.21 -24.10 -40.42
N THR A 618 2.07 -24.19 -39.41
CA THR A 618 2.06 -25.29 -38.45
C THR A 618 1.52 -24.77 -37.13
N ILE A 619 0.37 -25.27 -36.72
CA ILE A 619 -0.29 -24.91 -35.47
C ILE A 619 0.13 -25.92 -34.42
N VAL A 620 0.56 -25.44 -33.25
CA VAL A 620 1.03 -26.26 -32.13
C VAL A 620 0.16 -26.00 -30.92
N PHE A 621 -0.28 -27.08 -30.27
CA PHE A 621 -1.02 -27.05 -29.03
C PHE A 621 -0.11 -27.46 -27.88
N ASN A 622 0.05 -26.61 -26.87
CA ASN A 622 0.95 -26.83 -25.73
C ASN A 622 0.20 -26.92 -24.40
N ASP A 623 0.76 -27.69 -23.49
CA ASP A 623 0.33 -27.81 -22.10
C ASP A 623 0.75 -26.57 -21.24
N PRO A 624 0.35 -26.50 -19.95
CA PRO A 624 0.69 -25.37 -19.09
C PRO A 624 2.19 -25.15 -18.85
N ASN A 625 3.03 -26.17 -19.08
CA ASN A 625 4.48 -26.09 -18.96
C ASN A 625 5.16 -25.71 -20.28
N GLY A 626 4.39 -25.44 -21.34
CA GLY A 626 4.89 -25.16 -22.68
C GLY A 626 5.35 -26.40 -23.44
N GLN A 627 4.98 -27.61 -23.02
CA GLN A 627 5.28 -28.85 -23.74
C GLN A 627 4.24 -29.13 -24.81
N GLU A 628 4.68 -29.55 -25.99
CA GLU A 628 3.79 -29.85 -27.10
C GLU A 628 2.91 -31.08 -26.84
N ILE A 629 1.60 -30.91 -27.07
CA ILE A 629 0.57 -31.96 -27.02
C ILE A 629 0.31 -32.50 -28.43
N ALA A 630 0.11 -31.61 -29.39
CA ALA A 630 -0.22 -31.95 -30.77
C ALA A 630 0.17 -30.83 -31.73
N ARG A 631 0.25 -31.17 -33.03
CA ARG A 631 0.47 -30.22 -34.12
C ARG A 631 -0.42 -30.51 -35.31
N ALA A 632 -0.74 -29.48 -36.09
CA ALA A 632 -1.50 -29.60 -37.34
C ALA A 632 -0.93 -28.66 -38.42
N GLU A 633 -0.91 -29.13 -39.67
CA GLU A 633 -0.58 -28.29 -40.82
C GLU A 633 -1.87 -27.68 -41.40
N GLN A 634 -1.84 -26.37 -41.67
CA GLN A 634 -2.98 -25.60 -42.15
C GLN A 634 -2.57 -24.70 -43.33
N VAL A 635 -3.53 -24.38 -44.20
CA VAL A 635 -3.34 -23.44 -45.32
C VAL A 635 -4.44 -22.41 -45.29
N THR A 636 -4.08 -21.12 -45.34
CA THR A 636 -5.07 -20.05 -45.34
C THR A 636 -5.84 -19.97 -46.66
N ASN A 637 -7.14 -19.66 -46.57
CA ASN A 637 -8.01 -19.39 -47.71
C ASN A 637 -7.81 -17.97 -48.29
N ASP A 638 -8.64 -17.58 -49.27
CA ASP A 638 -8.55 -16.26 -49.93
C ASP A 638 -8.80 -15.06 -48.98
N TYR A 639 -9.46 -15.29 -47.83
CA TYR A 639 -9.64 -14.30 -46.76
C TYR A 639 -8.52 -14.34 -45.71
N GLY A 640 -7.47 -15.12 -45.96
CA GLY A 640 -6.34 -15.32 -45.05
C GLY A 640 -6.69 -16.09 -43.78
N SER A 641 -7.81 -16.82 -43.77
CA SER A 641 -8.28 -17.56 -42.61
C SER A 641 -8.13 -19.07 -42.76
N PHE A 642 -8.12 -19.78 -41.64
CA PHE A 642 -8.11 -21.24 -41.56
C PHE A 642 -8.87 -21.67 -40.30
N ASP A 643 -9.36 -22.89 -40.27
CA ASP A 643 -9.99 -23.50 -39.11
C ASP A 643 -9.36 -24.86 -38.79
N GLY A 644 -9.55 -25.30 -37.55
CA GLY A 644 -9.06 -26.59 -37.12
C GLY A 644 -9.66 -27.04 -35.81
N VAL A 645 -9.31 -28.28 -35.45
CA VAL A 645 -9.76 -28.91 -34.22
C VAL A 645 -8.60 -29.66 -33.57
N PHE A 646 -8.41 -29.43 -32.27
CA PHE A 646 -7.57 -30.27 -31.43
C PHE A 646 -8.44 -31.00 -30.41
N THR A 647 -7.92 -32.10 -29.86
CA THR A 647 -8.54 -32.78 -28.73
C THR A 647 -7.80 -32.40 -27.46
N ALA A 648 -8.50 -31.88 -26.46
CA ALA A 648 -7.93 -31.58 -25.15
C ALA A 648 -7.32 -32.86 -24.53
N PRO A 649 -6.08 -32.84 -24.03
CA PRO A 649 -5.40 -34.04 -23.54
C PRO A 649 -6.08 -34.59 -22.27
N ARG A 650 -5.89 -35.89 -22.03
CA ARG A 650 -6.32 -36.57 -20.79
C ARG A 650 -5.15 -36.96 -19.88
N ASP A 651 -3.94 -36.92 -20.42
CA ASP A 651 -2.69 -37.43 -19.84
C ASP A 651 -1.68 -36.30 -19.54
N ARG A 652 -2.19 -35.08 -19.31
CA ARG A 652 -1.40 -33.88 -19.00
C ARG A 652 -1.99 -33.15 -17.79
N VAL A 653 -1.17 -32.29 -17.18
CA VAL A 653 -1.61 -31.44 -16.07
C VAL A 653 -2.67 -30.46 -16.57
N MET A 654 -3.77 -30.35 -15.83
CA MET A 654 -4.86 -29.40 -16.09
C MET A 654 -4.40 -27.96 -15.83
N GLY A 655 -5.06 -27.00 -16.47
CA GLY A 655 -4.70 -25.59 -16.37
C GLY A 655 -4.84 -24.84 -17.67
N GLN A 656 -4.25 -23.65 -17.70
CA GLN A 656 -4.19 -22.80 -18.88
C GLN A 656 -3.26 -23.43 -19.92
N MET A 657 -3.82 -23.76 -21.08
CA MET A 657 -3.10 -24.30 -22.24
C MET A 657 -3.09 -23.28 -23.38
N SER A 658 -2.23 -23.46 -24.38
CA SER A 658 -2.10 -22.52 -25.49
C SER A 658 -2.08 -23.18 -26.85
N ILE A 659 -2.73 -22.54 -27.83
CA ILE A 659 -2.52 -22.81 -29.26
C ILE A 659 -1.68 -21.68 -29.82
N GLN A 660 -0.65 -22.02 -30.58
CA GLN A 660 0.23 -21.06 -31.23
C GLN A 660 0.61 -21.47 -32.64
N VAL A 661 1.08 -20.51 -33.43
CA VAL A 661 1.70 -20.79 -34.72
C VAL A 661 3.20 -21.00 -34.54
N LEU A 662 3.73 -22.14 -34.96
CA LEU A 662 5.16 -22.45 -34.83
C LEU A 662 6.01 -21.40 -35.58
N GLY A 663 7.00 -20.83 -34.89
CA GLY A 663 7.91 -19.83 -35.46
C GLY A 663 7.31 -18.43 -35.64
N ARG A 664 6.12 -18.15 -35.07
CA ARG A 664 5.48 -16.82 -35.10
C ARG A 664 4.96 -16.44 -33.71
N PRO A 665 5.04 -15.16 -33.31
CA PRO A 665 4.55 -14.68 -32.02
C PRO A 665 3.02 -14.51 -32.05
N SER A 666 2.28 -15.58 -32.25
CA SER A 666 0.81 -15.57 -32.31
C SER A 666 0.27 -16.78 -31.54
N SER A 667 -0.43 -16.50 -30.44
CA SER A 667 -1.02 -17.52 -29.60
C SER A 667 -2.38 -17.10 -29.04
N THR A 668 -3.14 -18.09 -28.61
CA THR A 668 -4.34 -17.93 -27.79
C THR A 668 -4.32 -18.91 -26.64
N HIS A 669 -5.01 -18.58 -25.56
CA HIS A 669 -5.02 -19.35 -24.33
C HIS A 669 -6.45 -19.72 -23.96
N PHE A 670 -6.60 -20.90 -23.39
CA PHE A 670 -7.85 -21.42 -22.85
C PHE A 670 -7.54 -22.41 -21.73
N ASN A 671 -8.51 -22.66 -20.87
CA ASN A 671 -8.34 -23.57 -19.75
C ASN A 671 -8.81 -24.99 -20.12
N VAL A 672 -8.07 -26.01 -19.69
CA VAL A 672 -8.51 -27.40 -19.71
C VAL A 672 -8.62 -27.88 -18.28
N GLU A 673 -9.84 -28.10 -17.82
CA GLU A 673 -10.16 -28.42 -16.42
C GLU A 673 -11.22 -29.51 -16.34
N GLU A 674 -11.16 -30.32 -15.30
CA GLU A 674 -12.29 -31.17 -14.92
C GLU A 674 -13.35 -30.35 -14.20
N TYR A 675 -14.37 -29.93 -14.94
CA TYR A 675 -15.52 -29.24 -14.38
C TYR A 675 -16.83 -29.98 -14.65
N LYS A 676 -17.78 -29.81 -13.74
CA LYS A 676 -19.18 -30.13 -13.99
C LYS A 676 -19.87 -28.87 -14.46
N ARG A 677 -20.73 -28.95 -15.49
CA ARG A 677 -21.51 -27.78 -15.91
C ARG A 677 -22.34 -27.28 -14.74
N PRO A 678 -22.32 -25.98 -14.42
CA PRO A 678 -23.17 -25.43 -13.39
C PRO A 678 -24.63 -25.75 -13.72
N LYS A 679 -25.35 -26.30 -12.76
CA LYS A 679 -26.78 -26.58 -12.93
C LYS A 679 -27.63 -25.38 -12.59
N PHE A 680 -27.12 -24.49 -11.73
CA PHE A 680 -27.82 -23.32 -11.25
C PHE A 680 -26.88 -22.12 -11.07
N GLN A 681 -27.48 -20.95 -11.00
CA GLN A 681 -26.84 -19.66 -10.70
C GLN A 681 -27.46 -19.07 -9.43
N VAL A 682 -26.69 -18.22 -8.76
CA VAL A 682 -27.12 -17.47 -7.59
C VAL A 682 -27.06 -15.99 -7.93
N THR A 683 -28.12 -15.26 -7.62
CA THR A 683 -28.17 -13.81 -7.73
C THR A 683 -28.47 -13.21 -6.37
N LEU A 684 -27.78 -12.13 -6.00
CA LEU A 684 -28.09 -11.34 -4.82
C LEU A 684 -28.65 -10.00 -5.27
N GLU A 685 -29.85 -9.66 -4.81
CA GLU A 685 -30.51 -8.40 -5.14
C GLU A 685 -30.11 -7.31 -4.15
N THR A 686 -29.74 -6.13 -4.65
CA THR A 686 -29.55 -4.94 -3.83
C THR A 686 -30.86 -4.58 -3.12
N PRO A 687 -30.84 -4.17 -1.83
CA PRO A 687 -32.05 -3.78 -1.11
C PRO A 687 -32.85 -2.69 -1.85
N LYS A 688 -34.17 -2.88 -1.95
CA LYS A 688 -35.08 -1.92 -2.60
C LYS A 688 -35.33 -0.67 -1.77
N GLU A 689 -35.29 -0.80 -0.46
CA GLU A 689 -35.36 0.34 0.47
C GLU A 689 -33.94 0.77 0.85
N PRO A 690 -33.68 2.08 0.99
CA PRO A 690 -32.37 2.57 1.41
C PRO A 690 -32.03 2.04 2.81
N ALA A 691 -30.91 1.34 2.91
CA ALA A 691 -30.38 0.90 4.18
C ALA A 691 -30.01 2.10 5.07
N LYS A 692 -30.17 1.93 6.39
CA LYS A 692 -29.82 2.93 7.40
C LYS A 692 -28.73 2.35 8.31
N LEU A 693 -27.77 3.18 8.71
CA LEU A 693 -26.78 2.78 9.70
C LEU A 693 -27.46 2.40 11.02
N GLU A 694 -26.91 1.39 11.69
CA GLU A 694 -27.44 0.82 12.94
C GLU A 694 -28.83 0.15 12.80
N ALA A 695 -29.30 -0.09 11.57
CA ALA A 695 -30.54 -0.80 11.27
C ALA A 695 -30.28 -2.15 10.57
N PRO A 696 -31.22 -3.11 10.65
CA PRO A 696 -31.11 -4.36 9.91
C PRO A 696 -31.24 -4.10 8.40
N VAL A 697 -30.36 -4.74 7.63
CA VAL A 697 -30.35 -4.76 6.17
C VAL A 697 -30.63 -6.17 5.70
N ILE A 698 -31.64 -6.31 4.83
CA ILE A 698 -32.04 -7.60 4.26
C ILE A 698 -31.67 -7.62 2.78
N VAL A 699 -30.74 -8.50 2.42
CA VAL A 699 -30.37 -8.80 1.03
C VAL A 699 -31.07 -10.08 0.62
N THR A 700 -31.86 -10.02 -0.46
CA THR A 700 -32.59 -11.20 -0.96
C THR A 700 -31.74 -11.88 -2.03
N GLY A 701 -31.43 -13.15 -1.80
CA GLY A 701 -30.78 -14.00 -2.78
C GLY A 701 -31.76 -14.92 -3.47
N LYS A 702 -31.43 -15.34 -4.70
CA LYS A 702 -32.22 -16.33 -5.44
C LYS A 702 -31.32 -17.33 -6.15
N ALA A 703 -31.57 -18.61 -5.91
CA ALA A 703 -30.94 -19.73 -6.59
C ALA A 703 -31.86 -20.26 -7.69
N THR A 704 -31.41 -20.18 -8.94
CA THR A 704 -32.20 -20.56 -10.13
C THR A 704 -31.40 -21.47 -11.03
N ALA A 705 -31.97 -22.61 -11.43
CA ALA A 705 -31.39 -23.49 -12.44
C ALA A 705 -31.23 -22.76 -13.79
N TYR A 706 -30.25 -23.13 -14.61
CA TYR A 706 -30.10 -22.57 -15.96
C TYR A 706 -31.29 -22.90 -16.90
N THR A 707 -32.13 -23.86 -16.52
CA THR A 707 -33.41 -24.17 -17.18
C THR A 707 -34.54 -23.22 -16.78
N GLY A 708 -34.34 -22.36 -15.78
CA GLY A 708 -35.32 -21.44 -15.22
C GLY A 708 -36.08 -21.94 -13.98
N ALA A 709 -35.83 -23.17 -13.51
CA ALA A 709 -36.48 -23.72 -12.31
C ALA A 709 -35.88 -23.15 -11.00
N ALA A 710 -36.69 -23.03 -9.96
CA ALA A 710 -36.23 -22.63 -8.62
C ALA A 710 -35.45 -23.76 -7.92
N ILE A 711 -34.40 -23.41 -7.17
CA ILE A 711 -33.64 -24.37 -6.34
C ILE A 711 -34.04 -24.22 -4.87
N GLY A 712 -35.00 -25.02 -4.42
CA GLY A 712 -35.43 -25.06 -3.01
C GLY A 712 -34.62 -26.02 -2.14
N GLY A 713 -34.51 -25.71 -0.84
CA GLY A 713 -33.82 -26.53 0.15
C GLY A 713 -32.29 -26.48 0.07
N ALA A 714 -31.71 -25.53 -0.67
CA ALA A 714 -30.27 -25.34 -0.74
C ALA A 714 -29.74 -24.69 0.55
N LYS A 715 -28.60 -25.17 1.04
CA LYS A 715 -27.90 -24.60 2.20
C LYS A 715 -27.11 -23.37 1.76
N VAL A 716 -27.28 -22.24 2.43
CA VAL A 716 -26.57 -21.00 2.15
C VAL A 716 -25.65 -20.69 3.32
N ALA A 717 -24.37 -20.46 3.07
CA ALA A 717 -23.44 -19.85 4.02
C ALA A 717 -23.11 -18.45 3.51
N TRP A 718 -23.06 -17.44 4.38
CA TRP A 718 -22.80 -16.06 3.95
C TRP A 718 -21.96 -15.30 4.96
N ARG A 719 -21.27 -14.26 4.50
CA ARG A 719 -20.48 -13.32 5.33
C ARG A 719 -20.54 -11.91 4.78
N VAL A 720 -20.30 -10.91 5.64
CA VAL A 720 -20.33 -9.49 5.30
C VAL A 720 -19.06 -8.79 5.80
N GLU A 721 -18.38 -8.10 4.90
CA GLU A 721 -17.21 -7.27 5.19
C GLU A 721 -17.52 -5.79 5.00
N ARG A 722 -17.15 -4.94 5.95
CA ARG A 722 -17.32 -3.49 5.89
C ARG A 722 -16.02 -2.81 5.47
N GLY A 723 -16.06 -2.07 4.38
CA GLY A 723 -15.08 -1.07 3.97
C GLY A 723 -15.55 0.36 4.23
N VAL A 724 -14.63 1.32 4.15
CA VAL A 724 -14.92 2.75 4.31
C VAL A 724 -14.51 3.51 3.05
N GLN A 725 -15.44 4.28 2.49
CA GLN A 725 -15.20 5.15 1.35
C GLN A 725 -15.43 6.61 1.75
N MET A 726 -14.38 7.44 1.61
CA MET A 726 -14.53 8.88 1.78
C MET A 726 -15.12 9.55 0.55
N PRO A 727 -15.84 10.67 0.73
CA PRO A 727 -16.14 11.57 -0.37
C PRO A 727 -14.88 12.10 -1.06
N ARG A 728 -14.99 12.41 -2.36
CA ARG A 728 -13.86 12.86 -3.20
C ARG A 728 -13.16 14.12 -2.69
N TRP A 729 -13.87 15.01 -1.99
CA TRP A 729 -13.27 16.23 -1.46
C TRP A 729 -12.35 15.97 -0.26
N CYS A 730 -12.45 14.82 0.41
CA CYS A 730 -11.55 14.40 1.50
C CYS A 730 -10.29 13.68 0.98
N TRP A 731 -9.66 14.23 -0.08
CA TRP A 731 -8.54 13.63 -0.80
C TRP A 731 -7.27 13.42 0.06
N TRP A 732 -7.21 14.02 1.24
CA TRP A 732 -6.08 13.93 2.19
C TRP A 732 -6.15 12.76 3.17
N TRP A 733 -7.24 11.98 3.18
CA TRP A 733 -7.48 10.91 4.14
C TRP A 733 -7.35 9.52 3.50
N GLN A 734 -6.73 8.56 4.20
CA GLN A 734 -6.59 7.18 3.73
C GLN A 734 -7.63 6.25 4.37
N PRO A 735 -8.33 5.43 3.57
CA PRO A 735 -9.30 4.49 4.10
C PRO A 735 -8.66 3.38 4.93
N PRO A 736 -9.22 3.03 6.11
CA PRO A 736 -8.81 1.86 6.87
C PRO A 736 -9.10 0.58 6.08
N ALA A 737 -8.43 -0.51 6.47
CA ALA A 737 -8.67 -1.82 5.90
C ALA A 737 -10.10 -2.31 6.21
N SER A 738 -10.68 -3.09 5.29
CA SER A 738 -11.99 -3.71 5.48
C SER A 738 -12.02 -4.68 6.68
N LYS A 739 -13.14 -4.73 7.39
CA LYS A 739 -13.36 -5.59 8.58
C LYS A 739 -14.58 -6.48 8.38
N ALA A 740 -14.50 -7.77 8.67
CA ALA A 740 -15.67 -8.65 8.73
C ALA A 740 -16.62 -8.21 9.87
N ILE A 741 -17.92 -8.13 9.60
CA ILE A 741 -18.91 -7.65 10.58
C ILE A 741 -20.08 -8.61 10.84
N ALA A 742 -20.36 -9.53 9.92
CA ALA A 742 -21.46 -10.49 10.06
C ALA A 742 -21.19 -11.75 9.24
N HIS A 743 -21.77 -12.88 9.65
CA HIS A 743 -21.74 -14.13 8.90
C HIS A 743 -22.85 -15.05 9.41
N GLY A 744 -23.42 -15.89 8.56
CA GLY A 744 -24.49 -16.78 8.96
C GLY A 744 -24.82 -17.85 7.95
N THR A 745 -25.90 -18.57 8.21
CA THR A 745 -26.42 -19.59 7.30
C THR A 745 -27.91 -19.41 7.06
N ALA A 746 -28.39 -19.75 5.86
CA ALA A 746 -29.79 -19.76 5.50
C ALA A 746 -30.14 -21.01 4.70
N VAL A 747 -31.44 -21.23 4.44
CA VAL A 747 -31.92 -22.28 3.53
C VAL A 747 -32.81 -21.63 2.49
N SER A 748 -32.66 -22.00 1.22
CA SER A 748 -33.54 -21.50 0.16
C SER A 748 -34.96 -22.06 0.30
N ALA A 749 -35.96 -21.19 0.16
CA ALA A 749 -37.37 -21.57 0.10
C ALA A 749 -37.70 -22.33 -1.19
N GLU A 750 -38.90 -22.90 -1.30
CA GLU A 750 -39.33 -23.67 -2.48
C GLU A 750 -39.24 -22.89 -3.81
N ASP A 751 -39.36 -21.57 -3.76
CA ASP A 751 -39.23 -20.66 -4.90
C ASP A 751 -37.76 -20.25 -5.21
N GLY A 752 -36.81 -20.83 -4.48
CA GLY A 752 -35.38 -20.62 -4.61
C GLY A 752 -34.85 -19.38 -3.91
N THR A 753 -35.69 -18.63 -3.19
CA THR A 753 -35.28 -17.40 -2.50
C THR A 753 -34.68 -17.67 -1.12
N PHE A 754 -33.73 -16.83 -0.70
CA PHE A 754 -33.16 -16.83 0.65
C PHE A 754 -32.87 -15.39 1.09
N LYS A 755 -32.67 -15.19 2.40
CA LYS A 755 -32.40 -13.86 2.97
C LYS A 755 -31.07 -13.87 3.71
N VAL A 756 -30.28 -12.83 3.48
CA VAL A 756 -29.11 -12.46 4.28
C VAL A 756 -29.50 -11.23 5.08
N GLU A 757 -29.48 -11.33 6.41
CA GLU A 757 -29.85 -10.25 7.32
C GLU A 757 -28.65 -9.89 8.19
N PHE A 758 -28.27 -8.62 8.21
CA PHE A 758 -27.16 -8.12 9.05
C PHE A 758 -27.44 -6.68 9.49
N THR A 759 -26.83 -6.22 10.59
CA THR A 759 -26.90 -4.81 11.01
C THR A 759 -25.81 -3.98 10.33
N ALA A 760 -26.18 -2.89 9.67
CA ALA A 760 -25.23 -1.98 9.02
C ALA A 760 -24.50 -1.07 10.03
N ALA A 761 -23.56 -1.64 10.79
CA ALA A 761 -22.79 -0.93 11.80
C ALA A 761 -21.66 -0.08 11.19
N PRO A 762 -21.66 1.26 11.38
CA PRO A 762 -20.62 2.14 10.84
C PRO A 762 -19.27 1.91 11.51
N ASP A 763 -18.20 2.36 10.85
CA ASP A 763 -16.91 2.49 11.53
C ASP A 763 -16.90 3.75 12.38
N ARG A 764 -17.10 3.58 13.70
CA ARG A 764 -17.09 4.67 14.67
C ARG A 764 -15.71 5.30 14.88
N SER A 765 -14.63 4.73 14.33
CA SER A 765 -13.32 5.41 14.31
C SER A 765 -13.25 6.54 13.28
N VAL A 766 -14.25 6.65 12.39
CA VAL A 766 -14.28 7.62 11.29
C VAL A 766 -15.27 8.74 11.63
N PRO A 767 -14.84 10.01 11.71
CA PRO A 767 -15.73 11.12 12.07
C PRO A 767 -16.91 11.28 11.12
N ALA A 768 -18.14 11.22 11.66
CA ALA A 768 -19.38 11.37 10.90
C ALA A 768 -19.48 12.70 10.13
N LYS A 769 -18.82 13.76 10.64
CA LYS A 769 -18.74 15.10 10.01
C LYS A 769 -18.14 15.09 8.60
N ASN A 770 -17.36 14.06 8.26
CA ASN A 770 -16.74 13.91 6.95
C ASN A 770 -17.64 13.17 5.94
N GLU A 771 -18.87 12.84 6.33
CA GLU A 771 -19.88 12.13 5.52
C GLU A 771 -19.34 10.83 4.87
N PRO A 772 -18.72 9.92 5.63
CA PRO A 772 -18.22 8.66 5.10
C PRO A 772 -19.37 7.78 4.58
N VAL A 773 -19.11 7.05 3.50
CA VAL A 773 -19.96 5.96 3.02
C VAL A 773 -19.31 4.64 3.41
N PHE A 774 -20.06 3.74 4.05
CA PHE A 774 -19.61 2.42 4.45
C PHE A 774 -20.09 1.39 3.42
N THR A 775 -19.16 0.63 2.85
CA THR A 775 -19.47 -0.40 1.85
C THR A 775 -19.50 -1.76 2.52
N TYR A 776 -20.63 -2.45 2.48
CA TYR A 776 -20.83 -3.77 3.05
C TYR A 776 -20.81 -4.80 1.92
N SER A 777 -19.70 -5.52 1.77
CA SER A 777 -19.52 -6.59 0.79
C SER A 777 -20.07 -7.89 1.34
N ILE A 778 -21.17 -8.37 0.77
CA ILE A 778 -21.84 -9.61 1.14
C ILE A 778 -21.38 -10.71 0.21
N HIS A 779 -20.90 -11.80 0.79
CA HIS A 779 -20.49 -13.02 0.10
C HIS A 779 -21.46 -14.14 0.47
N ALA A 780 -22.02 -14.87 -0.50
CA ALA A 780 -22.95 -15.98 -0.24
C ALA A 780 -22.60 -17.22 -1.05
N ASP A 781 -22.37 -18.34 -0.36
CA ASP A 781 -22.12 -19.68 -0.89
C ASP A 781 -23.38 -20.55 -0.76
N VAL A 782 -24.02 -20.88 -1.87
CA VAL A 782 -25.26 -21.67 -1.92
C VAL A 782 -24.97 -23.08 -2.42
N THR A 783 -25.28 -24.09 -1.61
CA THR A 783 -25.09 -25.52 -1.87
C THR A 783 -26.42 -26.22 -2.08
N ASP A 784 -26.66 -26.75 -3.28
CA ASP A 784 -27.92 -27.45 -3.61
C ASP A 784 -28.06 -28.81 -2.89
N THR A 785 -29.23 -29.44 -3.03
CA THR A 785 -29.50 -30.77 -2.43
C THR A 785 -28.66 -31.89 -3.05
N THR A 786 -27.97 -31.64 -4.17
CA THR A 786 -27.05 -32.59 -4.81
C THR A 786 -25.59 -32.38 -4.42
N GLY A 787 -25.30 -31.38 -3.57
CA GLY A 787 -23.97 -31.03 -3.06
C GLY A 787 -23.18 -30.07 -3.96
N GLU A 788 -23.79 -29.46 -4.98
CA GLU A 788 -23.15 -28.46 -5.84
C GLU A 788 -23.22 -27.06 -5.20
N THR A 789 -22.06 -26.44 -4.95
CA THR A 789 -21.97 -25.09 -4.33
C THR A 789 -21.67 -24.02 -5.37
N ARG A 790 -22.40 -22.90 -5.33
CA ARG A 790 -22.20 -21.68 -6.14
C ARG A 790 -22.07 -20.46 -5.23
N SER A 791 -21.08 -19.63 -5.50
CA SER A 791 -20.80 -18.40 -4.75
C SER A 791 -21.31 -17.19 -5.52
N GLN A 792 -21.79 -16.17 -4.80
CA GLN A 792 -22.10 -14.86 -5.38
C GLN A 792 -21.81 -13.76 -4.37
N ASP A 793 -21.30 -12.65 -4.89
CA ASP A 793 -20.99 -11.46 -4.11
C ASP A 793 -21.88 -10.29 -4.51
N THR A 794 -22.20 -9.42 -3.55
CA THR A 794 -22.81 -8.12 -3.80
C THR A 794 -22.28 -7.10 -2.80
N THR A 795 -22.55 -5.82 -3.03
CA THR A 795 -22.19 -4.77 -2.09
C THR A 795 -23.40 -3.88 -1.84
N VAL A 796 -23.57 -3.47 -0.58
CA VAL A 796 -24.56 -2.49 -0.15
C VAL A 796 -23.83 -1.32 0.48
N SER A 797 -24.12 -0.11 0.04
CA SER A 797 -23.47 1.12 0.49
C SER A 797 -24.40 1.84 1.44
N VAL A 798 -23.95 2.08 2.67
CA VAL A 798 -24.76 2.74 3.70
C VAL A 798 -23.95 3.89 4.27
N GLY A 799 -24.56 5.07 4.31
CA GLY A 799 -23.94 6.30 4.78
C GLY A 799 -24.81 6.95 5.83
N TYR A 800 -24.29 8.03 6.37
CA TYR A 800 -25.02 8.84 7.32
C TYR A 800 -26.25 9.52 6.71
N ALA A 801 -26.27 9.71 5.38
CA ALA A 801 -27.42 10.10 4.57
C ALA A 801 -27.71 9.00 3.54
N ALA A 802 -28.99 8.77 3.22
CA ALA A 802 -29.45 7.68 2.35
C ALA A 802 -29.51 8.06 0.85
N LEU A 803 -29.19 9.31 0.54
CA LEU A 803 -29.21 9.87 -0.81
C LEU A 803 -27.82 10.41 -1.15
N ARG A 804 -27.39 10.22 -2.40
CA ARG A 804 -26.22 10.88 -2.99
C ARG A 804 -26.67 11.75 -4.15
N ALA A 805 -26.14 12.97 -4.18
CA ALA A 805 -26.20 13.82 -5.36
C ALA A 805 -24.87 13.72 -6.13
N THR A 806 -24.95 13.68 -7.46
CA THR A 806 -23.83 13.60 -8.39
C THR A 806 -24.01 14.62 -9.49
N PHE A 807 -22.90 15.06 -10.08
CA PHE A 807 -22.91 15.91 -11.26
C PHE A 807 -22.35 15.15 -12.45
N SER A 808 -22.96 15.35 -13.61
CA SER A 808 -22.39 15.00 -14.91
C SER A 808 -22.30 16.30 -15.71
N ILE A 809 -21.09 16.82 -15.83
CA ILE A 809 -20.79 18.07 -16.53
C ILE A 809 -19.88 17.73 -17.72
N PRO A 810 -20.20 18.19 -18.94
CA PRO A 810 -19.30 18.03 -20.07
C PRO A 810 -17.91 18.62 -19.78
N GLU A 811 -16.85 17.95 -20.23
CA GLU A 811 -15.47 18.44 -20.03
C GLU A 811 -15.20 19.75 -20.78
N TRP A 812 -15.90 19.97 -21.89
CA TRP A 812 -15.75 21.16 -22.73
C TRP A 812 -16.98 22.06 -22.64
N LEU A 813 -16.82 23.23 -22.03
CA LEU A 813 -17.88 24.20 -21.83
C LEU A 813 -17.48 25.56 -22.40
N THR A 814 -18.31 26.12 -23.25
CA THR A 814 -18.05 27.41 -23.90
C THR A 814 -19.13 28.43 -23.63
N THR A 815 -18.81 29.71 -23.86
CA THR A 815 -19.78 30.82 -23.81
C THR A 815 -20.80 30.81 -24.95
N GLU A 816 -20.64 29.94 -25.96
CA GLU A 816 -21.50 29.89 -27.15
C GLU A 816 -22.88 29.29 -26.88
N LYS A 817 -22.98 28.39 -25.89
CA LYS A 817 -24.22 27.67 -25.53
C LYS A 817 -24.39 27.65 -24.00
N PRO A 818 -25.63 27.56 -23.50
CA PRO A 818 -25.85 27.31 -22.07
C PRO A 818 -25.12 26.04 -21.62
N VAL A 819 -24.52 26.10 -20.44
CA VAL A 819 -23.85 24.97 -19.79
C VAL A 819 -24.92 24.02 -19.25
N GLU A 820 -24.96 22.81 -19.78
CA GLU A 820 -25.89 21.77 -19.35
C GLU A 820 -25.32 20.99 -18.17
N ILE A 821 -25.78 21.29 -16.95
CA ILE A 821 -25.35 20.60 -15.74
C ILE A 821 -26.39 19.53 -15.41
N ALA A 822 -26.01 18.27 -15.57
CA ALA A 822 -26.87 17.17 -15.16
C ALA A 822 -26.68 16.88 -13.67
N VAL A 823 -27.74 17.06 -12.89
CA VAL A 823 -27.82 16.65 -11.49
C VAL A 823 -28.43 15.26 -11.44
N GLY A 824 -27.66 14.30 -10.94
CA GLY A 824 -28.12 12.95 -10.66
C GLY A 824 -28.36 12.77 -9.17
N THR A 825 -29.48 12.17 -8.78
CA THR A 825 -29.78 11.78 -7.40
C THR A 825 -30.12 10.31 -7.34
N GLY A 826 -29.56 9.62 -6.36
CA GLY A 826 -29.75 8.19 -6.21
C GLY A 826 -29.40 7.70 -4.83
N THR A 827 -29.62 6.40 -4.61
CA THR A 827 -29.07 5.71 -3.45
C THR A 827 -27.55 5.73 -3.51
N LEU A 828 -26.91 5.40 -2.40
CA LEU A 828 -25.46 5.27 -2.34
C LEU A 828 -24.92 4.14 -3.25
N ASP A 829 -25.77 3.16 -3.60
CA ASP A 829 -25.50 2.07 -4.54
C ASP A 829 -25.75 2.44 -6.01
N GLY A 830 -26.12 3.70 -6.29
CA GLY A 830 -26.29 4.21 -7.65
C GLY A 830 -27.66 3.95 -8.29
N GLN A 831 -28.65 3.46 -7.52
CA GLN A 831 -30.02 3.36 -8.00
C GLN A 831 -30.67 4.75 -8.05
N PRO A 832 -31.35 5.14 -9.14
CA PRO A 832 -31.93 6.47 -9.26
C PRO A 832 -33.06 6.69 -8.24
N LEU A 833 -33.13 7.90 -7.67
CA LEU A 833 -34.19 8.31 -6.75
C LEU A 833 -34.63 9.75 -7.04
N PRO A 834 -35.94 10.05 -7.00
CA PRO A 834 -36.42 11.42 -7.10
C PRO A 834 -36.09 12.19 -5.82
N ALA A 835 -35.67 13.45 -5.97
CA ALA A 835 -35.35 14.35 -4.88
C ALA A 835 -35.61 15.80 -5.29
N GLU A 836 -35.96 16.62 -4.32
CA GLU A 836 -36.11 18.06 -4.47
C GLU A 836 -34.96 18.79 -3.78
N GLY A 837 -34.45 19.84 -4.40
CA GLY A 837 -33.32 20.58 -3.85
C GLY A 837 -33.13 21.96 -4.44
N VAL A 838 -32.11 22.64 -3.94
CA VAL A 838 -31.65 23.92 -4.46
C VAL A 838 -30.29 23.69 -5.12
N PHE A 839 -30.21 24.14 -6.37
CA PHE A 839 -29.00 24.14 -7.18
C PHE A 839 -28.46 25.57 -7.21
N LYS A 840 -27.17 25.75 -6.89
CA LYS A 840 -26.47 27.03 -6.93
C LYS A 840 -25.17 26.89 -7.70
N VAL A 841 -24.90 27.83 -8.60
CA VAL A 841 -23.59 27.97 -9.25
C VAL A 841 -22.92 29.21 -8.68
N HIS A 842 -21.76 29.02 -8.07
CA HIS A 842 -20.93 30.09 -7.54
C HIS A 842 -19.79 30.38 -8.52
N ALA A 843 -19.53 31.65 -8.80
CA ALA A 843 -18.23 32.04 -9.35
C ALA A 843 -17.16 31.83 -8.28
N LEU A 844 -16.01 31.25 -8.64
CA LEU A 844 -14.91 31.12 -7.67
C LEU A 844 -14.16 32.42 -7.51
N GLN A 845 -13.80 32.75 -6.26
CA GLN A 845 -12.98 33.92 -5.97
C GLN A 845 -11.54 33.64 -6.38
N GLN A 846 -11.16 34.18 -7.54
CA GLN A 846 -9.81 34.03 -8.06
C GLN A 846 -8.80 34.80 -7.19
N PRO A 847 -7.54 34.32 -7.10
CA PRO A 847 -6.47 35.06 -6.44
C PRO A 847 -6.15 36.36 -7.20
N ALA A 848 -5.54 37.33 -6.51
CA ALA A 848 -5.18 38.63 -7.10
C ALA A 848 -4.16 38.49 -8.26
N ALA A 849 -3.31 37.46 -8.22
CA ALA A 849 -2.37 37.10 -9.27
C ALA A 849 -2.29 35.57 -9.38
N VAL A 850 -1.74 35.08 -10.48
CA VAL A 850 -1.50 33.65 -10.66
C VAL A 850 -0.56 33.16 -9.55
N GLY A 851 -0.96 32.10 -8.87
CA GLY A 851 -0.14 31.47 -7.84
C GLY A 851 0.96 30.60 -8.46
N ARG A 852 2.21 30.85 -8.07
CA ARG A 852 3.34 29.97 -8.41
C ARG A 852 3.18 28.63 -7.68
N ALA A 853 2.97 27.55 -8.44
CA ALA A 853 2.85 26.21 -7.86
C ALA A 853 4.12 25.78 -7.10
N PRO A 854 4.03 25.04 -5.99
CA PRO A 854 5.21 24.46 -5.34
C PRO A 854 5.86 23.38 -6.23
N LEU A 855 7.21 23.26 -6.23
CA LEU A 855 7.94 22.24 -7.04
C LEU A 855 7.74 20.80 -6.57
N GLN A 856 7.21 20.62 -5.36
CA GLN A 856 6.73 19.33 -4.90
C GLN A 856 5.22 19.43 -4.76
N SER A 857 4.51 18.45 -5.36
CA SER A 857 3.29 18.02 -4.71
C SER A 857 3.71 17.53 -3.33
N GLU A 858 3.04 18.02 -2.29
CA GLU A 858 3.07 17.37 -1.00
C GLU A 858 2.51 15.95 -1.18
N HIS A 859 3.33 15.02 -1.67
CA HIS A 859 3.14 13.59 -1.54
C HIS A 859 3.32 13.29 -0.04
N ARG A 860 2.40 13.80 0.78
CA ARG A 860 2.24 13.50 2.19
C ARG A 860 1.69 12.07 2.28
N TRP A 861 2.54 11.09 2.01
CA TRP A 861 2.21 9.66 2.21
C TRP A 861 2.01 9.29 3.68
N TRP A 862 1.96 10.28 4.60
CA TRP A 862 1.92 10.11 6.05
C TRP A 862 1.25 11.30 6.74
N TRP A 863 0.16 11.87 6.19
CA TRP A 863 -0.60 12.86 6.94
C TRP A 863 -1.44 12.15 8.02
N SER A 864 -0.91 12.15 9.25
CA SER A 864 -1.63 11.77 10.47
C SER A 864 -2.26 12.97 11.18
N GLY A 865 -2.41 14.12 10.49
CA GLY A 865 -2.98 15.33 11.06
C GLY A 865 -4.49 15.41 10.82
N ASP A 866 -5.27 15.70 11.85
CA ASP A 866 -6.74 15.75 11.81
C ASP A 866 -7.32 17.01 11.12
N GLY A 867 -6.56 17.72 10.29
CA GLY A 867 -6.94 19.02 9.70
C GLY A 867 -6.97 19.06 8.17
N GLU A 868 -7.96 19.79 7.63
CA GLU A 868 -8.04 20.16 6.20
C GLU A 868 -6.81 21.00 5.81
N PRO A 869 -6.16 20.73 4.65
CA PRO A 869 -4.99 21.48 4.23
C PRO A 869 -5.32 22.96 3.97
N ALA A 870 -4.34 23.84 4.16
CA ALA A 870 -4.49 25.26 3.87
C ALA A 870 -4.80 25.50 2.37
N PRO A 871 -5.60 26.52 2.01
CA PRO A 871 -5.89 26.85 0.62
C PRO A 871 -4.61 27.11 -0.20
N ASP A 872 -4.58 26.60 -1.43
CA ASP A 872 -3.47 26.72 -2.38
C ASP A 872 -3.92 27.56 -3.58
N ALA A 873 -3.35 28.76 -3.72
CA ALA A 873 -3.71 29.69 -4.79
C ALA A 873 -3.47 29.13 -6.21
N SER A 874 -2.59 28.13 -6.37
CA SER A 874 -2.35 27.46 -7.66
C SER A 874 -3.38 26.37 -7.99
N LYS A 875 -4.19 25.95 -7.00
CA LYS A 875 -5.18 24.86 -7.11
C LYS A 875 -6.60 25.40 -6.94
N PRO A 876 -7.37 25.51 -8.03
CA PRO A 876 -8.69 26.12 -7.97
C PRO A 876 -9.72 25.37 -7.11
N GLU A 877 -9.49 24.09 -6.82
CA GLU A 877 -10.29 23.28 -5.90
C GLU A 877 -10.32 23.87 -4.49
N SER A 878 -9.27 24.58 -4.10
CA SER A 878 -9.13 25.19 -2.78
C SER A 878 -9.64 26.65 -2.71
N TRP A 879 -10.01 27.25 -3.84
CA TRP A 879 -10.48 28.63 -3.87
C TRP A 879 -11.86 28.76 -3.20
N ALA A 880 -12.06 29.90 -2.53
CA ALA A 880 -13.30 30.23 -1.85
C ALA A 880 -14.47 30.43 -2.84
N LEU A 881 -15.68 30.14 -2.36
CA LEU A 881 -16.90 30.46 -3.09
C LEU A 881 -17.07 31.99 -3.15
N GLY A 882 -17.30 32.53 -4.35
CA GLY A 882 -17.73 33.90 -4.57
C GLY A 882 -19.24 34.00 -4.80
N ASP A 883 -19.64 34.98 -5.61
CA ASP A 883 -21.04 35.31 -5.87
C ASP A 883 -21.81 34.14 -6.50
N VAL A 884 -23.09 34.00 -6.10
CA VAL A 884 -24.04 33.09 -6.76
C VAL A 884 -24.44 33.70 -8.10
N VAL A 885 -24.09 33.04 -9.19
CA VAL A 885 -24.40 33.49 -10.56
C VAL A 885 -25.64 32.82 -11.15
N ALA A 886 -26.05 31.69 -10.59
CA ALA A 886 -27.31 31.02 -10.91
C ALA A 886 -27.84 30.27 -9.69
N GLU A 887 -29.14 30.38 -9.46
CA GLU A 887 -29.86 29.64 -8.42
C GLU A 887 -31.19 29.15 -8.98
N GLN A 888 -31.47 27.86 -8.82
CA GLN A 888 -32.72 27.27 -9.27
C GLN A 888 -33.13 26.11 -8.35
N ARG A 889 -34.44 25.95 -8.14
CA ARG A 889 -34.97 24.72 -7.54
C ARG A 889 -35.06 23.63 -8.59
N PHE A 890 -34.73 22.40 -8.23
CA PHE A 890 -34.85 21.26 -9.13
C PHE A 890 -35.62 20.12 -8.46
N THR A 891 -36.23 19.31 -9.30
CA THR A 891 -36.84 18.04 -8.93
C THR A 891 -36.33 17.00 -9.91
N THR A 892 -35.67 15.95 -9.41
CA THR A 892 -35.31 14.81 -10.25
C THR A 892 -36.52 13.86 -10.37
N PRO A 893 -36.78 13.32 -11.58
CA PRO A 893 -37.85 12.34 -11.78
C PRO A 893 -37.42 10.96 -11.27
N ALA A 894 -38.24 9.92 -11.50
CA ALA A 894 -37.96 8.56 -11.03
C ALA A 894 -36.64 7.99 -11.59
N GLU A 895 -36.21 8.46 -12.76
CA GLU A 895 -34.92 8.14 -13.39
C GLU A 895 -33.73 8.83 -12.70
N GLY A 896 -33.97 9.65 -11.67
CA GLY A 896 -32.94 10.21 -10.80
C GLY A 896 -32.03 11.21 -11.50
N ARG A 897 -32.44 11.83 -12.60
CA ARG A 897 -31.60 12.74 -13.39
C ARG A 897 -32.39 13.92 -13.94
N VAL A 898 -31.85 15.12 -13.76
CA VAL A 898 -32.37 16.36 -14.38
C VAL A 898 -31.21 17.15 -14.99
N VAL A 899 -31.44 17.77 -16.14
CA VAL A 899 -30.45 18.63 -16.81
C VAL A 899 -30.89 20.08 -16.61
N ILE A 900 -29.98 20.91 -16.07
CA ILE A 900 -30.23 22.32 -15.79
C ILE A 900 -29.32 23.16 -16.70
N PRO A 901 -29.88 23.86 -17.70
CA PRO A 901 -29.10 24.75 -18.56
C PRO A 901 -28.83 26.08 -17.85
N VAL A 902 -27.56 26.51 -17.81
CA VAL A 902 -27.13 27.76 -17.19
C VAL A 902 -26.26 28.56 -18.15
N SER A 903 -26.66 29.79 -18.46
CA SER A 903 -25.84 30.70 -19.27
C SER A 903 -24.76 31.34 -18.40
N LEU A 904 -23.50 30.99 -18.66
CA LEU A 904 -22.33 31.45 -17.89
C LEU A 904 -21.37 32.23 -18.79
N LYS A 905 -20.63 33.17 -18.20
CA LYS A 905 -19.51 33.85 -18.87
C LYS A 905 -18.27 32.94 -18.78
N ALA A 906 -17.20 33.30 -19.51
CA ALA A 906 -15.92 32.63 -19.33
C ALA A 906 -15.39 32.85 -17.91
N GLY A 907 -14.99 31.77 -17.24
CA GLY A 907 -14.58 31.80 -15.84
C GLY A 907 -14.64 30.41 -15.20
N LEU A 908 -14.26 30.37 -13.92
CA LEU A 908 -14.25 29.17 -13.13
C LEU A 908 -15.38 29.19 -12.10
N TYR A 909 -16.11 28.08 -12.00
CA TYR A 909 -17.33 27.99 -11.22
C TYR A 909 -17.34 26.75 -10.33
N ARG A 910 -18.08 26.82 -9.23
CA ARG A 910 -18.42 25.67 -8.39
C ARG A 910 -19.92 25.53 -8.30
N VAL A 911 -20.43 24.41 -8.78
CA VAL A 911 -21.83 24.04 -8.54
C VAL A 911 -21.93 23.42 -7.15
N VAL A 912 -22.97 23.81 -6.42
CA VAL A 912 -23.34 23.26 -5.12
C VAL A 912 -24.82 22.90 -5.18
N VAL A 913 -25.15 21.68 -4.77
CA VAL A 913 -26.52 21.22 -4.59
C VAL A 913 -26.75 20.95 -3.11
N GLU A 914 -27.87 21.47 -2.60
CA GLU A 914 -28.39 21.20 -1.26
C GLU A 914 -29.74 20.50 -1.41
N THR A 915 -29.84 19.28 -0.89
CA THR A 915 -31.08 18.49 -0.88
C THR A 915 -31.23 17.77 0.46
N LYS A 916 -32.29 16.99 0.62
CA LYS A 916 -32.53 16.17 1.80
C LYS A 916 -32.83 14.74 1.38
N ASP A 917 -32.34 13.78 2.17
CA ASP A 917 -32.73 12.39 1.99
C ASP A 917 -34.14 12.10 2.53
N SER A 918 -34.61 10.86 2.34
CA SER A 918 -35.91 10.39 2.82
C SER A 918 -36.06 10.43 4.35
N PHE A 919 -34.95 10.55 5.09
CA PHE A 919 -34.90 10.66 6.55
C PHE A 919 -34.77 12.12 7.04
N GLY A 920 -34.83 13.10 6.12
CA GLY A 920 -34.77 14.53 6.43
C GLY A 920 -33.36 15.06 6.68
N LYS A 921 -32.32 14.27 6.44
CA LYS A 921 -30.92 14.69 6.61
C LYS A 921 -30.45 15.49 5.41
N ALA A 922 -29.70 16.56 5.67
CA ALA A 922 -29.11 17.37 4.61
C ALA A 922 -28.07 16.55 3.81
N VAL A 923 -28.10 16.72 2.49
CA VAL A 923 -27.15 16.14 1.54
C VAL A 923 -26.58 17.28 0.71
N THR A 924 -25.26 17.38 0.68
CA THR A 924 -24.55 18.38 -0.11
C THR A 924 -23.64 17.72 -1.13
N ALA A 925 -23.68 18.18 -2.38
CA ALA A 925 -22.72 17.82 -3.40
C ALA A 925 -22.12 19.08 -4.02
N ARG A 926 -20.83 19.01 -4.37
CA ARG A 926 -20.12 20.11 -5.04
C ARG A 926 -19.17 19.61 -6.12
N GLU A 927 -19.06 20.33 -7.24
CA GLU A 927 -18.13 20.07 -8.34
C GLU A 927 -17.59 21.39 -8.89
N THR A 928 -16.31 21.44 -9.27
CA THR A 928 -15.68 22.63 -9.88
C THR A 928 -15.53 22.41 -11.38
N PHE A 929 -15.87 23.39 -12.20
CA PHE A 929 -15.76 23.32 -13.67
C PHE A 929 -15.40 24.68 -14.26
N GLU A 930 -14.90 24.67 -15.49
CA GLU A 930 -14.48 25.88 -16.20
C GLU A 930 -15.31 26.11 -17.45
N VAL A 931 -15.65 27.36 -17.72
CA VAL A 931 -16.25 27.81 -18.98
C VAL A 931 -15.25 28.72 -19.68
N ILE A 932 -15.00 28.47 -20.96
CA ILE A 932 -14.04 29.22 -21.76
C ILE A 932 -14.73 29.98 -22.89
N ASP A 933 -14.12 31.06 -23.36
CA ASP A 933 -14.54 31.76 -24.57
C ASP A 933 -13.55 31.42 -25.70
N PRO A 934 -13.90 30.55 -26.67
CA PRO A 934 -12.99 30.14 -27.74
C PRO A 934 -12.47 31.30 -28.61
N MET A 935 -13.20 32.42 -28.66
CA MET A 935 -12.83 33.59 -29.47
C MET A 935 -11.94 34.58 -28.71
N ALA A 936 -11.74 34.39 -27.41
CA ALA A 936 -10.90 35.25 -26.62
C ALA A 936 -9.42 35.15 -27.03
N THR A 937 -8.73 36.29 -27.04
CA THR A 937 -7.27 36.37 -27.23
C THR A 937 -6.50 36.39 -25.91
N ARG A 938 -7.22 36.53 -24.78
CA ARG A 938 -6.67 36.53 -23.43
C ARG A 938 -7.44 35.56 -22.56
N TYR A 939 -6.71 34.71 -21.85
CA TYR A 939 -7.29 33.78 -20.91
C TYR A 939 -7.53 34.46 -19.55
N GLY A 940 -8.78 34.36 -19.06
CA GLY A 940 -9.27 35.18 -17.95
C GLY A 940 -9.09 34.58 -16.55
N VAL A 941 -8.74 33.30 -16.45
CA VAL A 941 -8.63 32.59 -15.17
C VAL A 941 -7.19 32.62 -14.66
N LYS A 942 -6.98 32.95 -13.37
CA LYS A 942 -5.65 33.09 -12.73
C LYS A 942 -4.97 31.76 -12.38
N VAL A 943 -5.01 30.80 -13.30
CA VAL A 943 -4.23 29.56 -13.24
C VAL A 943 -2.97 29.65 -14.12
N PRO A 944 -1.89 28.90 -13.81
CA PRO A 944 -0.66 28.97 -14.57
C PRO A 944 -0.79 28.52 -16.03
N GLU A 945 -1.51 27.43 -16.27
CA GLU A 945 -1.73 26.89 -17.62
C GLU A 945 -3.10 26.20 -17.68
N HIS A 946 -3.75 26.28 -18.84
CA HIS A 946 -4.95 25.54 -19.21
C HIS A 946 -4.75 24.96 -20.61
N PHE A 947 -5.03 23.66 -20.79
CA PHE A 947 -4.94 22.99 -22.08
C PHE A 947 -6.11 22.04 -22.27
N ALA A 948 -7.00 22.39 -23.19
CA ALA A 948 -8.26 21.66 -23.41
C ALA A 948 -8.65 21.63 -24.90
N ALA A 949 -9.51 20.69 -25.26
CA ALA A 949 -10.10 20.57 -26.59
C ALA A 949 -11.56 20.09 -26.46
N PRO A 950 -12.44 20.38 -27.44
CA PRO A 950 -13.80 19.86 -27.44
C PRO A 950 -13.89 18.34 -27.38
N GLN A 951 -12.95 17.68 -28.06
CA GLN A 951 -12.81 16.23 -28.11
C GLN A 951 -11.38 15.89 -28.51
N TRP A 952 -10.87 14.75 -28.05
CA TRP A 952 -9.53 14.25 -28.38
C TRP A 952 -9.55 13.22 -29.52
N TYR A 953 -10.53 13.33 -30.43
CA TYR A 953 -10.61 12.55 -31.66
C TYR A 953 -11.14 13.40 -32.82
N VAL A 954 -10.81 13.02 -34.06
CA VAL A 954 -11.21 13.75 -35.27
C VAL A 954 -11.14 12.83 -36.50
N GLU A 955 -12.09 12.93 -37.43
CA GLU A 955 -12.02 12.18 -38.69
C GLU A 955 -11.09 12.88 -39.71
N PRO A 956 -10.48 12.14 -40.65
CA PRO A 956 -9.74 12.75 -41.75
C PRO A 956 -10.60 13.75 -42.55
N GLY A 957 -10.03 14.91 -42.86
CA GLY A 957 -10.71 16.00 -43.56
C GLY A 957 -11.48 16.96 -42.66
N GLU A 958 -11.65 16.66 -41.37
CA GLU A 958 -12.20 17.60 -40.38
C GLU A 958 -11.06 18.39 -39.69
N GLN A 959 -11.35 19.57 -39.16
CA GLN A 959 -10.36 20.36 -38.41
C GLN A 959 -10.41 20.00 -36.93
N PHE A 960 -9.27 19.56 -36.38
CA PHE A 960 -9.07 19.48 -34.94
C PHE A 960 -8.59 20.82 -34.40
N THR A 961 -9.13 21.22 -33.25
CA THR A 961 -8.74 22.44 -32.55
C THR A 961 -8.62 22.19 -31.04
N ALA A 962 -7.46 22.50 -30.48
CA ALA A 962 -7.21 22.57 -29.05
C ALA A 962 -6.90 24.02 -28.64
N TYR A 963 -7.04 24.34 -27.36
CA TYR A 963 -6.82 25.67 -26.83
C TYR A 963 -5.81 25.59 -25.70
N TRP A 964 -4.78 26.41 -25.82
CA TRP A 964 -3.82 26.67 -24.76
C TRP A 964 -4.08 28.05 -24.17
N GLY A 965 -4.08 28.16 -22.85
CA GLY A 965 -4.35 29.39 -22.13
C GLY A 965 -3.47 29.57 -20.89
N THR A 966 -3.21 30.81 -20.49
CA THR A 966 -2.49 31.13 -19.25
C THR A 966 -3.05 32.38 -18.57
N GLY A 967 -3.18 32.33 -17.24
CA GLY A 967 -3.72 33.44 -16.44
C GLY A 967 -2.77 34.61 -16.25
N TYR A 968 -1.50 34.44 -16.64
CA TYR A 968 -0.52 35.51 -16.64
C TYR A 968 -0.90 36.58 -17.69
N PRO A 969 -0.54 37.86 -17.48
CA PRO A 969 -0.88 38.92 -18.44
C PRO A 969 -0.16 38.78 -19.78
N VAL A 970 0.97 38.08 -19.81
CA VAL A 970 1.76 37.74 -21.00
C VAL A 970 2.38 36.35 -20.80
N GLY A 971 2.55 35.61 -21.89
CA GLY A 971 3.18 34.29 -21.87
C GLY A 971 3.17 33.64 -23.25
N ARG A 972 4.19 32.83 -23.55
CA ARG A 972 4.32 32.08 -24.80
C ARG A 972 4.45 30.60 -24.50
N ALA A 973 3.62 29.77 -25.13
CA ALA A 973 3.85 28.34 -25.17
C ALA A 973 4.62 27.95 -26.43
N PHE A 974 5.43 26.92 -26.31
CA PHE A 974 5.98 26.20 -27.44
C PHE A 974 5.07 25.03 -27.77
N VAL A 975 4.67 24.94 -29.04
CA VAL A 975 3.72 23.93 -29.53
C VAL A 975 4.45 23.00 -30.50
N GLU A 976 4.29 21.70 -30.32
CA GLU A 976 4.69 20.68 -31.30
C GLU A 976 3.49 19.80 -31.66
N VAL A 977 3.31 19.54 -32.96
CA VAL A 977 2.38 18.53 -33.48
C VAL A 977 3.19 17.50 -34.25
N GLU A 978 3.04 16.24 -33.88
CA GLU A 978 3.82 15.13 -34.42
C GLU A 978 2.91 13.97 -34.79
N CYS A 979 3.21 13.27 -35.88
CA CYS A 979 2.48 12.07 -36.28
C CYS A 979 3.46 11.01 -36.74
N ASN A 980 3.42 9.83 -36.12
CA ASN A 980 4.32 8.70 -36.41
C ASN A 980 5.81 9.09 -36.44
N GLY A 981 6.30 9.74 -35.38
CA GLY A 981 7.69 10.18 -35.28
C GLY A 981 8.06 11.40 -36.16
N LYS A 982 7.14 11.88 -37.00
CA LYS A 982 7.38 12.99 -37.94
C LYS A 982 6.76 14.27 -37.42
N LEU A 983 7.58 15.30 -37.30
CA LEU A 983 7.15 16.63 -36.90
C LEU A 983 6.30 17.29 -38.01
N LEU A 984 5.08 17.68 -37.68
CA LEU A 984 4.14 18.37 -38.57
C LEU A 984 4.17 19.88 -38.35
N GLN A 985 4.14 20.31 -37.08
CA GLN A 985 4.17 21.72 -36.70
C GLN A 985 5.09 21.93 -35.50
N ARG A 986 5.76 23.09 -35.47
CA ARG A 986 6.60 23.52 -34.35
C ARG A 986 6.74 25.03 -34.34
N TYR A 987 6.29 25.69 -33.28
CA TYR A 987 6.37 27.15 -33.15
C TYR A 987 6.14 27.63 -31.71
N TRP A 988 6.54 28.87 -31.45
CA TRP A 988 6.15 29.60 -30.24
C TRP A 988 4.89 30.44 -30.50
N THR A 989 3.90 30.39 -29.60
CA THR A 989 2.69 31.26 -29.65
C THR A 989 3.07 32.74 -29.48
N LYS A 990 2.15 33.70 -29.66
CA LYS A 990 2.44 35.13 -29.46
C LYS A 990 2.32 35.52 -27.98
N GLY A 991 3.27 36.30 -27.45
CA GLY A 991 3.38 36.55 -26.00
C GLY A 991 2.28 37.43 -25.41
N GLU A 992 1.74 38.34 -26.20
CA GLU A 992 0.60 39.20 -25.87
C GLU A 992 -0.75 38.47 -25.89
N ARG A 993 -0.76 37.26 -26.49
CA ARG A 993 -1.96 36.46 -26.70
C ARG A 993 -1.92 35.24 -25.77
N THR A 994 -2.54 35.39 -24.61
CA THR A 994 -2.51 34.39 -23.53
C THR A 994 -3.59 33.31 -23.69
N GLN A 995 -4.29 33.30 -24.82
CA GLN A 995 -5.12 32.20 -25.30
C GLN A 995 -4.90 31.97 -26.81
N GLU A 996 -4.46 30.78 -27.19
CA GLU A 996 -4.14 30.41 -28.57
C GLU A 996 -4.84 29.12 -28.98
N ALA A 997 -5.40 29.11 -30.19
CA ALA A 997 -5.97 27.91 -30.80
C ALA A 997 -4.89 27.16 -31.58
N ILE A 998 -4.73 25.88 -31.29
CA ILE A 998 -3.81 24.96 -31.96
C ILE A 998 -4.66 24.10 -32.90
N THR A 999 -4.44 24.22 -34.20
CA THR A 999 -5.25 23.53 -35.21
C THR A 999 -4.43 22.53 -36.01
N GLN A 1000 -5.06 21.41 -36.36
CA GLN A 1000 -4.49 20.41 -37.25
C GLN A 1000 -5.61 19.81 -38.09
N MET A 1001 -5.40 19.72 -39.40
CA MET A 1001 -6.32 19.02 -40.30
C MET A 1001 -5.74 17.63 -40.62
N PRO A 1002 -6.32 16.54 -40.09
CA PRO A 1002 -5.79 15.20 -40.34
C PRO A 1002 -6.08 14.74 -41.77
N THR A 1003 -5.13 14.02 -42.35
CA THR A 1003 -5.30 13.33 -43.63
C THR A 1003 -5.55 11.83 -43.40
N GLU A 1004 -5.94 11.09 -44.43
CA GLU A 1004 -6.09 9.63 -44.35
C GLU A 1004 -4.80 8.91 -43.88
N ALA A 1005 -3.62 9.45 -44.19
CA ALA A 1005 -2.33 8.90 -43.74
C ALA A 1005 -2.07 9.08 -42.23
N MET A 1006 -2.89 9.90 -41.55
CA MET A 1006 -2.79 10.17 -40.12
C MET A 1006 -3.72 9.29 -39.27
N ARG A 1007 -4.45 8.34 -39.87
CA ARG A 1007 -5.22 7.34 -39.12
C ARG A 1007 -4.32 6.57 -38.14
N GLY A 1008 -4.83 6.33 -36.94
CA GLY A 1008 -4.07 5.92 -35.77
C GLY A 1008 -3.73 7.07 -34.82
N GLY A 1009 -3.87 8.32 -35.26
CA GLY A 1009 -3.72 9.51 -34.41
C GLY A 1009 -2.46 10.32 -34.67
N PHE A 1010 -2.33 11.41 -33.91
CA PHE A 1010 -1.18 12.30 -33.83
C PHE A 1010 -1.04 12.88 -32.42
N THR A 1011 0.15 13.30 -32.02
CA THR A 1011 0.45 13.83 -30.69
C THR A 1011 0.56 15.36 -30.74
N VAL A 1012 -0.09 16.04 -29.80
CA VAL A 1012 0.03 17.49 -29.57
C VAL A 1012 0.74 17.71 -28.24
N ARG A 1013 1.79 18.53 -28.24
CA ARG A 1013 2.57 18.90 -27.05
C ARG A 1013 2.58 20.40 -26.86
N THR A 1014 2.45 20.84 -25.60
CA THR A 1014 2.72 22.23 -25.20
C THR A 1014 3.79 22.25 -24.12
N MET A 1015 4.69 23.23 -24.20
CA MET A 1015 5.62 23.59 -23.14
C MET A 1015 5.43 25.06 -22.80
N PHE A 1016 5.23 25.35 -21.53
CA PHE A 1016 5.20 26.71 -21.00
C PHE A 1016 6.13 26.83 -19.80
N VAL A 1017 6.96 27.88 -19.77
CA VAL A 1017 7.83 28.16 -18.62
C VAL A 1017 7.53 29.56 -18.11
N ARG A 1018 7.30 29.68 -16.80
CA ARG A 1018 7.04 30.96 -16.15
C ARG A 1018 7.39 30.89 -14.67
N GLU A 1019 7.99 31.95 -14.13
CA GLU A 1019 8.37 32.03 -12.72
C GLU A 1019 9.14 30.78 -12.25
N ASN A 1020 10.05 30.31 -13.11
CA ASN A 1020 10.90 29.15 -12.87
C ASN A 1020 10.09 27.88 -12.52
N ARG A 1021 9.00 27.68 -13.26
CA ARG A 1021 8.18 26.46 -13.34
C ARG A 1021 8.01 26.07 -14.78
N GLY A 1022 8.08 24.77 -15.06
CA GLY A 1022 7.73 24.18 -16.35
C GLY A 1022 6.37 23.50 -16.28
N TYR A 1023 5.51 23.85 -17.22
CA TYR A 1023 4.21 23.22 -17.46
C TYR A 1023 4.26 22.53 -18.82
N PHE A 1024 3.90 21.25 -18.84
CA PHE A 1024 4.04 20.41 -20.01
C PHE A 1024 2.77 19.60 -20.22
N ASN A 1025 2.20 19.65 -21.42
CA ASN A 1025 1.10 18.79 -21.81
C ASN A 1025 1.52 17.90 -22.98
N GLU A 1026 1.08 16.65 -22.94
CA GLU A 1026 1.12 15.72 -24.07
C GLU A 1026 -0.26 15.08 -24.19
N ARG A 1027 -0.89 15.21 -25.36
CA ARG A 1027 -2.18 14.60 -25.65
C ARG A 1027 -2.14 13.92 -27.01
N ILE A 1028 -2.60 12.67 -27.05
CA ILE A 1028 -2.79 11.92 -28.28
C ILE A 1028 -4.19 12.22 -28.78
N VAL A 1029 -4.28 12.74 -30.00
CA VAL A 1029 -5.54 12.95 -30.72
C VAL A 1029 -5.79 11.70 -31.58
N GLN A 1030 -6.89 11.01 -31.31
CA GLN A 1030 -7.27 9.79 -32.02
C GLN A 1030 -7.83 10.13 -33.40
N VAL A 1031 -7.25 9.55 -34.44
CA VAL A 1031 -7.82 9.57 -35.80
C VAL A 1031 -8.28 8.12 -36.08
N PRO A 1032 -9.56 7.80 -35.89
CA PRO A 1032 -10.03 6.41 -35.81
C PRO A 1032 -9.90 5.68 -37.16
N TRP A 1033 -9.98 4.35 -37.14
CA TRP A 1033 -9.98 3.50 -38.35
C TRP A 1033 -11.41 3.16 -38.83
N THR A 1034 -12.32 4.15 -38.80
CA THR A 1034 -13.75 3.97 -39.18
C THR A 1034 -13.92 3.51 -40.63
N ASN A 1035 -13.00 3.86 -41.52
CA ASN A 1035 -12.96 3.36 -42.90
C ASN A 1035 -12.72 1.84 -43.02
N LYS A 1036 -12.31 1.16 -41.94
CA LYS A 1036 -12.11 -0.30 -41.87
C LYS A 1036 -13.14 -1.01 -41.00
N GLN A 1037 -14.12 -0.30 -40.44
CA GLN A 1037 -15.15 -0.88 -39.58
C GLN A 1037 -16.35 -1.36 -40.40
N LEU A 1038 -16.71 -2.63 -40.19
CA LEU A 1038 -17.97 -3.21 -40.65
C LEU A 1038 -18.92 -3.28 -39.45
N THR A 1039 -20.19 -2.92 -39.66
CA THR A 1039 -21.25 -3.04 -38.66
C THR A 1039 -22.11 -4.24 -38.98
N VAL A 1040 -22.38 -5.09 -37.99
CA VAL A 1040 -23.28 -6.24 -38.12
C VAL A 1040 -24.56 -5.96 -37.32
N LYS A 1041 -25.72 -6.07 -37.96
CA LYS A 1041 -27.03 -5.94 -37.31
C LYS A 1041 -27.88 -7.17 -37.59
N TRP A 1042 -28.48 -7.74 -36.55
CA TRP A 1042 -29.44 -8.83 -36.72
C TRP A 1042 -30.78 -8.30 -37.22
N GLU A 1043 -31.27 -8.85 -38.32
CA GLU A 1043 -32.63 -8.62 -38.83
C GLU A 1043 -33.62 -9.56 -38.15
N THR A 1044 -33.22 -10.82 -37.93
CA THR A 1044 -33.99 -11.82 -37.19
C THR A 1044 -33.12 -12.48 -36.12
N PHE A 1045 -33.50 -12.34 -34.86
CA PHE A 1045 -32.88 -13.03 -33.72
C PHE A 1045 -33.93 -13.30 -32.63
N ARG A 1046 -34.23 -14.57 -32.36
CA ARG A 1046 -35.15 -14.98 -31.28
C ARG A 1046 -34.36 -15.35 -30.03
N SER A 1047 -34.71 -14.73 -28.91
CA SER A 1047 -34.03 -14.94 -27.63
C SER A 1047 -34.41 -16.25 -26.90
N LYS A 1048 -35.46 -16.95 -27.33
CA LYS A 1048 -35.92 -18.22 -26.72
C LYS A 1048 -36.25 -19.23 -27.81
N LEU A 1049 -35.71 -20.45 -27.68
CA LEU A 1049 -35.88 -21.56 -28.62
C LEU A 1049 -36.20 -22.85 -27.86
N LEU A 1050 -36.93 -23.76 -28.50
CA LEU A 1050 -37.15 -25.12 -28.01
C LEU A 1050 -35.97 -26.03 -28.41
N PRO A 1051 -35.61 -27.03 -27.58
CA PRO A 1051 -34.62 -28.03 -27.96
C PRO A 1051 -34.97 -28.71 -29.30
N GLY A 1052 -34.02 -28.74 -30.24
CA GLY A 1052 -34.21 -29.33 -31.57
C GLY A 1052 -35.02 -28.48 -32.56
N GLN A 1053 -35.47 -27.28 -32.18
CA GLN A 1053 -36.14 -26.34 -33.08
C GLN A 1053 -35.19 -25.89 -34.20
N LYS A 1054 -35.68 -25.91 -35.45
CA LYS A 1054 -35.00 -25.28 -36.58
C LYS A 1054 -35.25 -23.77 -36.54
N GLU A 1055 -34.19 -22.97 -36.58
CA GLU A 1055 -34.26 -21.51 -36.58
C GLU A 1055 -33.35 -20.94 -37.67
N MET A 1056 -33.71 -19.77 -38.19
CA MET A 1056 -32.91 -19.02 -39.16
C MET A 1056 -32.61 -17.62 -38.61
N TRP A 1057 -31.33 -17.29 -38.45
CA TRP A 1057 -30.88 -15.95 -38.08
C TRP A 1057 -30.31 -15.23 -39.29
N THR A 1058 -30.77 -14.02 -39.53
CA THR A 1058 -30.31 -13.18 -40.64
C THR A 1058 -29.54 -11.98 -40.08
N ALA A 1059 -28.31 -11.79 -40.56
CA ALA A 1059 -27.46 -10.65 -40.24
C ALA A 1059 -27.26 -9.75 -41.47
N VAL A 1060 -27.35 -8.44 -41.25
CA VAL A 1060 -27.09 -7.41 -42.25
C VAL A 1060 -25.75 -6.76 -41.92
N ILE A 1061 -24.82 -6.81 -42.89
CA ILE A 1061 -23.50 -6.20 -42.76
C ILE A 1061 -23.49 -4.88 -43.54
N THR A 1062 -23.13 -3.78 -42.88
CA THR A 1062 -23.02 -2.45 -43.46
C THR A 1062 -21.64 -1.84 -43.19
N GLY A 1063 -21.24 -0.85 -43.99
CA GLY A 1063 -19.95 -0.18 -43.85
C GLY A 1063 -19.47 0.42 -45.18
N PRO A 1064 -18.41 1.24 -45.16
CA PRO A 1064 -17.92 1.99 -46.33
C PRO A 1064 -17.63 1.12 -47.57
N ASP A 1065 -17.20 -0.14 -47.36
CA ASP A 1065 -16.89 -1.11 -48.42
C ASP A 1065 -17.81 -2.35 -48.44
N ALA A 1066 -18.88 -2.37 -47.62
CA ALA A 1066 -19.71 -3.57 -47.42
C ALA A 1066 -20.44 -4.05 -48.69
N LYS A 1067 -20.66 -3.17 -49.68
CA LYS A 1067 -21.27 -3.53 -50.98
C LYS A 1067 -20.28 -4.12 -52.00
N ARG A 1068 -18.97 -3.96 -51.79
CA ARG A 1068 -17.90 -4.40 -52.72
C ARG A 1068 -17.04 -5.54 -52.15
N ALA A 1069 -17.07 -5.77 -50.85
CA ALA A 1069 -16.35 -6.85 -50.19
C ALA A 1069 -17.22 -8.11 -50.07
N SER A 1070 -16.77 -9.25 -50.62
CA SER A 1070 -17.21 -10.53 -50.09
C SER A 1070 -16.72 -10.61 -48.63
N ALA A 1071 -17.64 -10.62 -47.68
CA ALA A 1071 -17.30 -10.68 -46.26
C ALA A 1071 -17.30 -12.13 -45.77
N GLU A 1072 -16.27 -12.53 -45.02
CA GLU A 1072 -16.26 -13.80 -44.30
C GLU A 1072 -16.80 -13.57 -42.88
N MET A 1073 -17.73 -14.42 -42.44
CA MET A 1073 -18.34 -14.35 -41.12
C MET A 1073 -18.03 -15.62 -40.32
N VAL A 1074 -17.65 -15.46 -39.05
CA VAL A 1074 -17.58 -16.53 -38.06
C VAL A 1074 -18.61 -16.27 -36.97
N ALA A 1075 -19.29 -17.32 -36.53
CA ALA A 1075 -20.22 -17.28 -35.41
C ALA A 1075 -19.88 -18.42 -34.44
N ALA A 1076 -20.01 -18.16 -33.14
CA ALA A 1076 -19.85 -19.15 -32.09
C ALA A 1076 -21.11 -19.17 -31.21
N MET A 1077 -21.46 -20.35 -30.73
CA MET A 1077 -22.55 -20.58 -29.80
C MET A 1077 -22.07 -21.61 -28.78
N TYR A 1078 -22.05 -21.22 -27.51
CA TYR A 1078 -21.65 -22.07 -26.40
C TYR A 1078 -22.61 -21.90 -25.22
N ASP A 1079 -22.48 -22.78 -24.24
CA ASP A 1079 -23.29 -22.75 -23.02
C ASP A 1079 -22.82 -21.61 -22.10
N ALA A 1080 -23.66 -20.58 -21.92
CA ALA A 1080 -23.34 -19.41 -21.12
C ALA A 1080 -23.01 -19.73 -19.63
N SER A 1081 -23.39 -20.91 -19.14
CA SER A 1081 -22.98 -21.35 -17.79
C SER A 1081 -21.45 -21.48 -17.64
N LEU A 1082 -20.71 -21.62 -18.75
CA LEU A 1082 -19.25 -21.72 -18.73
C LEU A 1082 -18.55 -20.42 -18.35
N ASP A 1083 -19.18 -19.26 -18.57
CA ASP A 1083 -18.60 -17.95 -18.23
C ASP A 1083 -18.42 -17.75 -16.72
N GLN A 1084 -19.13 -18.55 -15.90
CA GLN A 1084 -18.93 -18.61 -14.46
C GLN A 1084 -17.54 -19.14 -14.08
N TYR A 1085 -16.92 -19.97 -14.92
CA TYR A 1085 -15.58 -20.51 -14.69
C TYR A 1085 -14.51 -19.72 -15.45
N ALA A 1086 -14.81 -19.35 -16.69
CA ALA A 1086 -13.90 -18.59 -17.55
C ALA A 1086 -14.71 -17.74 -18.53
N PRO A 1087 -14.83 -16.41 -18.29
CA PRO A 1087 -15.53 -15.51 -19.19
C PRO A 1087 -14.95 -15.59 -20.60
N HIS A 1088 -15.80 -15.82 -21.61
CA HIS A 1088 -15.36 -15.89 -22.99
C HIS A 1088 -15.67 -14.59 -23.75
N GLY A 1089 -14.67 -14.09 -24.49
CA GLY A 1089 -14.82 -12.94 -25.36
C GLY A 1089 -13.80 -12.94 -26.49
N TRP A 1090 -14.19 -12.42 -27.64
CA TRP A 1090 -13.29 -12.16 -28.77
C TRP A 1090 -12.79 -10.72 -28.74
N PRO A 1091 -11.63 -10.42 -29.35
CA PRO A 1091 -11.17 -9.05 -29.52
C PRO A 1091 -12.19 -8.25 -30.34
N SER A 1092 -12.57 -7.06 -29.85
CA SER A 1092 -13.52 -6.15 -30.53
C SER A 1092 -12.93 -5.48 -31.78
N GLN A 1093 -11.60 -5.46 -31.91
CA GLN A 1093 -10.87 -4.97 -33.07
C GLN A 1093 -9.51 -5.67 -33.20
N PHE A 1094 -8.94 -5.69 -34.41
CA PHE A 1094 -7.59 -6.21 -34.60
C PHE A 1094 -6.55 -5.20 -34.12
N SER A 1095 -5.68 -5.61 -33.20
CA SER A 1095 -4.59 -4.80 -32.63
C SER A 1095 -3.41 -4.57 -33.59
N VAL A 1096 -3.65 -4.66 -34.91
CA VAL A 1096 -2.64 -4.55 -35.96
C VAL A 1096 -2.57 -3.14 -36.57
N PHE A 1097 -3.66 -2.37 -36.46
CA PHE A 1097 -3.71 -1.02 -37.00
C PHE A 1097 -2.78 -0.09 -36.21
N ARG A 1098 -2.11 0.82 -36.91
CA ARG A 1098 -1.26 1.84 -36.29
C ARG A 1098 -2.07 2.61 -35.25
N SER A 1099 -1.47 2.81 -34.08
CA SER A 1099 -1.91 3.75 -33.06
C SER A 1099 -0.74 4.66 -32.70
N GLU A 1100 -1.03 5.93 -32.47
CA GLU A 1100 -0.05 6.92 -32.04
C GLU A 1100 0.32 6.69 -30.58
N TYR A 1101 1.59 6.89 -30.24
CA TYR A 1101 2.11 6.76 -28.88
C TYR A 1101 2.99 7.94 -28.51
N GLY A 1102 2.94 8.33 -27.24
CA GLY A 1102 3.77 9.39 -26.69
C GLY A 1102 5.25 9.00 -26.69
N MET A 1103 6.02 9.57 -27.60
CA MET A 1103 7.46 9.30 -27.73
C MET A 1103 8.34 10.25 -26.92
N GLY A 1104 7.79 11.28 -26.26
CA GLY A 1104 8.56 12.38 -25.68
C GLY A 1104 8.33 12.52 -24.18
N ARG A 1105 9.40 12.82 -23.44
CA ARG A 1105 9.33 13.24 -22.04
C ARG A 1105 10.10 14.54 -21.84
N SER A 1106 9.39 15.57 -21.39
CA SER A 1106 9.98 16.85 -21.00
C SER A 1106 10.26 16.87 -19.49
N GLU A 1107 11.40 17.40 -19.09
CA GLU A 1107 11.82 17.55 -17.70
C GLU A 1107 12.35 18.96 -17.44
N PHE A 1108 11.68 19.69 -16.56
CA PHE A 1108 12.14 21.00 -16.09
C PHE A 1108 13.29 20.82 -15.09
N GLN A 1109 14.42 21.50 -15.32
CA GLN A 1109 15.62 21.34 -14.49
C GLN A 1109 15.64 22.31 -13.30
N ASN A 1110 14.59 22.22 -12.47
CA ASN A 1110 14.52 22.80 -11.13
C ASN A 1110 13.66 21.90 -10.25
N ALA A 1111 14.07 21.69 -9.00
CA ALA A 1111 13.37 20.83 -8.05
C ALA A 1111 13.45 21.43 -6.64
N ARG A 1112 12.64 20.90 -5.71
CA ARG A 1112 12.86 21.11 -4.28
C ARG A 1112 14.17 20.43 -3.88
N GLU A 1113 15.03 21.17 -3.20
CA GLU A 1113 16.28 20.70 -2.61
C GLU A 1113 16.13 20.74 -1.08
N ASP A 1114 16.07 19.57 -0.45
CA ASP A 1114 16.11 19.43 1.00
C ASP A 1114 17.57 19.52 1.48
N PHE A 1115 17.79 20.27 2.56
CA PHE A 1115 19.11 20.36 3.17
C PHE A 1115 19.47 19.03 3.80
N ARG A 1116 20.58 18.44 3.35
CA ARG A 1116 21.08 17.17 3.86
C ARG A 1116 21.87 17.42 5.11
N HIS A 1117 21.57 16.65 6.16
CA HIS A 1117 22.36 16.64 7.37
C HIS A 1117 23.80 16.22 7.05
N ILE A 1118 24.80 17.03 7.44
CA ILE A 1118 26.21 16.69 7.24
C ILE A 1118 26.87 16.21 8.53
N HIS A 1119 26.70 16.94 9.63
CA HIS A 1119 27.29 16.56 10.92
C HIS A 1119 26.66 17.32 12.08
N GLY A 1120 27.01 16.86 13.28
CA GLY A 1120 26.53 17.37 14.54
C GLY A 1120 25.21 16.75 14.96
N TRP A 1121 25.03 16.56 16.26
CA TRP A 1121 23.76 16.07 16.79
C TRP A 1121 23.50 16.82 18.08
N TRP A 1122 22.22 17.12 18.35
CA TRP A 1122 21.84 17.52 19.70
C TRP A 1122 22.00 16.32 20.61
N GLN A 1123 23.02 16.39 21.47
CA GLN A 1123 23.20 15.40 22.52
C GLN A 1123 22.00 15.51 23.46
N GLN A 1124 21.16 14.49 23.45
CA GLN A 1124 20.07 14.36 24.39
C GLN A 1124 20.54 13.41 25.48
N GLU A 1125 20.49 13.88 26.72
CA GLU A 1125 20.62 12.98 27.85
C GLU A 1125 19.46 11.97 27.76
N HIS A 1126 19.81 10.69 27.75
CA HIS A 1126 18.84 9.61 27.71
C HIS A 1126 19.17 8.62 28.81
N ARG A 1127 18.19 8.29 29.64
CA ARG A 1127 18.33 7.30 30.70
C ARG A 1127 17.88 5.94 30.18
N SER A 1128 18.66 4.91 30.45
CA SER A 1128 18.32 3.56 30.00
C SER A 1128 17.05 3.09 30.71
N THR A 1129 15.97 2.95 29.94
CA THR A 1129 14.67 2.46 30.44
C THR A 1129 14.47 1.04 29.92
N SER A 1130 15.09 0.06 30.60
CA SER A 1130 14.77 -1.35 30.39
C SER A 1130 13.76 -1.80 31.44
N TRP A 1131 12.72 -2.52 31.03
CA TRP A 1131 11.74 -3.14 31.93
C TRP A 1131 11.35 -4.50 31.34
N SER A 1132 12.11 -5.51 31.72
CA SER A 1132 11.93 -6.88 31.31
C SER A 1132 11.45 -7.71 32.50
N TYR A 1133 10.31 -8.36 32.33
CA TYR A 1133 9.89 -9.43 33.22
C TYR A 1133 10.67 -10.71 32.89
N ARG A 1134 10.47 -11.72 33.73
CA ARG A 1134 10.88 -13.09 33.43
C ARG A 1134 10.35 -13.57 32.08
N SER A 1135 11.13 -14.39 31.37
CA SER A 1135 10.77 -14.95 30.06
C SER A 1135 11.34 -16.35 29.89
N PHE A 1136 10.75 -17.13 28.98
CA PHE A 1136 11.40 -18.35 28.51
C PHE A 1136 12.64 -18.01 27.66
N PRO A 1137 13.69 -18.84 27.71
CA PRO A 1137 14.89 -18.69 26.90
C PRO A 1137 14.56 -18.97 25.44
N SER A 1138 15.16 -18.22 24.52
CA SER A 1138 14.88 -18.34 23.09
C SER A 1138 15.15 -19.74 22.54
N GLU A 1139 16.10 -20.47 23.13
CA GLU A 1139 16.42 -21.86 22.76
C GLU A 1139 15.28 -22.87 23.01
N VAL A 1140 14.34 -22.56 23.92
CA VAL A 1140 13.21 -23.45 24.22
C VAL A 1140 11.95 -23.01 23.46
N VAL A 1141 11.74 -21.71 23.25
CA VAL A 1141 10.53 -21.20 22.58
C VAL A 1141 10.70 -20.95 21.08
N SER A 1142 11.90 -20.61 20.58
CA SER A 1142 12.13 -20.09 19.21
C SER A 1142 12.86 -21.04 18.25
N ASP A 1143 13.41 -22.15 18.74
CA ASP A 1143 14.19 -23.09 17.93
C ASP A 1143 13.32 -24.09 17.12
N VAL A 1144 12.00 -23.88 17.03
CA VAL A 1144 11.09 -24.75 16.27
C VAL A 1144 11.51 -24.85 14.79
N TRP A 1145 12.06 -23.77 14.22
CA TRP A 1145 12.51 -23.72 12.81
C TRP A 1145 14.03 -23.81 12.61
N GLY A 1146 14.84 -23.89 13.68
CA GLY A 1146 16.29 -24.11 13.62
C GLY A 1146 17.16 -22.95 13.09
N TYR A 1147 16.63 -21.74 12.93
CA TYR A 1147 17.35 -20.60 12.35
C TYR A 1147 18.40 -19.92 13.26
N GLN A 1148 18.53 -20.29 14.54
CA GLN A 1148 19.43 -19.56 15.47
C GLN A 1148 20.90 -20.01 15.49
N ASN A 1149 21.27 -21.12 14.84
CA ASN A 1149 22.69 -21.51 14.77
C ASN A 1149 23.51 -20.73 13.71
N GLU A 1150 22.88 -19.96 12.81
CA GLU A 1150 23.62 -19.13 11.84
C GLU A 1150 24.21 -17.84 12.44
N ARG A 1151 23.69 -17.34 13.58
CA ARG A 1151 24.29 -16.17 14.26
C ARG A 1151 25.53 -16.49 15.10
N ARG A 1152 25.81 -17.77 15.37
CA ARG A 1152 26.99 -18.18 16.15
C ARG A 1152 28.20 -18.56 15.26
N MET A 1153 27.98 -18.88 13.98
CA MET A 1153 29.05 -19.10 13.00
C MET A 1153 29.74 -17.81 12.49
N MET A 1154 29.23 -16.62 12.83
CA MET A 1154 29.92 -15.34 12.61
C MET A 1154 30.63 -14.79 13.86
N LYS A 1155 30.96 -15.62 14.87
CA LYS A 1155 31.80 -15.20 16.01
C LYS A 1155 33.27 -15.63 15.92
N SER A 1156 33.69 -16.35 14.87
CA SER A 1156 35.12 -16.70 14.65
C SER A 1156 35.91 -15.67 13.82
N MET A 1157 35.34 -14.51 13.50
CA MET A 1157 36.08 -13.34 13.01
C MET A 1157 35.75 -12.10 13.86
N ALA A 1158 36.23 -12.09 15.10
CA ALA A 1158 36.31 -10.87 15.91
C ALA A 1158 37.61 -10.88 16.73
N MET A 1159 38.62 -10.21 16.17
CA MET A 1159 39.79 -9.68 16.90
C MET A 1159 39.35 -8.66 17.97
N PRO A 1160 40.19 -8.41 18.99
CA PRO A 1160 39.75 -7.98 20.32
C PRO A 1160 39.25 -6.54 20.39
N SER A 1161 38.38 -6.33 21.39
CA SER A 1161 37.84 -5.05 21.85
C SER A 1161 38.92 -3.97 21.99
N GLY A 1162 38.99 -3.09 20.98
CA GLY A 1162 39.63 -1.79 21.05
C GLY A 1162 38.58 -0.70 20.89
N ARG A 1163 38.50 0.21 21.86
CA ARG A 1163 37.77 1.49 21.82
C ARG A 1163 37.75 2.10 20.41
N ARG A 1164 36.56 2.37 19.84
CA ARG A 1164 36.30 3.40 18.80
C ARG A 1164 34.80 3.71 18.80
N ARG A 1165 34.41 4.94 19.14
CA ARG A 1165 34.12 6.04 18.21
C ARG A 1165 33.13 5.60 17.13
N GLY A 1166 31.88 6.00 17.31
CA GLY A 1166 30.82 5.83 16.33
C GLY A 1166 31.09 6.67 15.08
N SER A 1167 31.12 6.00 13.95
CA SER A 1167 30.89 6.53 12.62
C SER A 1167 29.61 5.88 12.12
N GLY A 1168 28.52 6.65 12.07
CA GLY A 1168 27.29 6.24 11.42
C GLY A 1168 27.30 6.80 10.01
N ASP A 1169 27.31 5.90 9.03
CA ASP A 1169 26.74 6.13 7.70
C ASP A 1169 26.37 4.77 7.11
N ILE A 1170 25.11 4.66 6.67
CA ILE A 1170 24.65 4.19 5.35
C ILE A 1170 23.20 3.72 5.48
N ALA A 1171 22.31 4.53 4.89
CA ALA A 1171 21.05 4.08 4.31
C ALA A 1171 21.33 3.41 2.95
N GLY A 1172 20.54 2.39 2.58
CA GLY A 1172 20.59 1.85 1.21
C GLY A 1172 19.90 0.50 0.99
N SER A 1173 18.61 0.60 0.64
CA SER A 1173 17.73 -0.33 -0.08
C SER A 1173 18.31 -1.61 -0.73
N VAL A 1174 17.51 -2.69 -0.71
CA VAL A 1174 17.05 -3.44 -1.92
C VAL A 1174 15.67 -4.09 -1.66
N ARG A 1175 14.69 -3.69 -2.50
CA ARG A 1175 13.36 -4.27 -2.84
C ARG A 1175 12.16 -4.06 -1.93
#